data_AF-A0A1F6B228-F1
#
_entry.id   AF-A0A1F6B228-F1
#
_cell.length_a   1.000
_cell.length_b   1.000
_cell.length_c   1.000
_cell.angle_alpha   90.00
_cell.angle_beta   90.00
_cell.angle_gamma   90.00
#
_symmetry.space_group_name_H-M   'P 1'
#
loop_
_entity.id
_entity.type
_entity.pdbx_description
1 polymer ?
#
loop_
_entity_poly.entity_id
_entity_poly.type
_entity_poly.pdbx_seq_one_letter_code
_entity_poly.pdbx_strand_id
1 'polypeptide(L)'
;MNNAIENLRYTPLNIPSGSLLDMESRSGYDFNAFLFERIEQVRRDLQSYGTLFQTDKNGYFFKAIFGQNGKITDAFYLWENIAYKVLLARNNSDVLIGDDRKSFLDPFPVQINAAAFTRILSEELSNISRENGDEKVRTALSAINRRTWPIRERLGNYIFGHELGSDSNIFFFLAAGHIIRESDYEAEKILTHLRTNNLFNKESFEQCPPLYAFLSQIILIYGEDTEFEKFVLGLHDNMMESSWDDWKVGLRLLRGIFDRFEYIFGDKDRENGRVKLDLDISKKSLVLNVNKALRERFMFKVYSERSQVIAVETIRDAEADPDNFWEIIFDREIANTLKRLFTGKGMEKLKDNYEAAMAENKQKPDLFLMLAHSFGLPKKIAQILAATNHMAFGGALKPIDQIIDREHQRKGKQSMLAKNGLSRTLNSSLRTIVKVLKSTLDDQDLSEKFLDMLDISAEADEDSRNLTWESTPEEHFRVMYVINTAFSWFVEYFGNKTGLKDAGNYLSKYHANYLGLLYEIVCDIEDVMPQKITAESGKDYGTKITLPLTIMVNLTENELPDKLKPQLKDDIEFIKNFFEQEKNRKSKSLEQITGDAKNDLIKALNIGQKYRKYIVAKLLALPQLQKIYLQSHYFLKLGFDSFPVKDELNKRYYEIFKRVLDETWNKLQSFAEVNGDVKEEKPE
;
A
#
# COMPACT_ATOMS: atom_id res chain seq x y z
N MET A 1 30.82 -39.87 8.86
CA MET A 1 30.22 -40.50 7.67
C MET A 1 29.00 -39.69 7.28
N ASN A 2 29.08 -39.03 6.13
CA ASN A 2 28.01 -38.28 5.47
C ASN A 2 26.97 -39.24 4.85
N ASN A 3 25.74 -38.74 4.67
CA ASN A 3 24.88 -38.80 3.47
C ASN A 3 23.50 -38.19 3.84
N ALA A 4 23.19 -36.91 3.60
CA ALA A 4 22.91 -36.21 2.33
C ALA A 4 21.54 -36.54 1.70
N ILE A 5 20.57 -35.62 1.84
CA ILE A 5 19.58 -35.10 0.87
C ILE A 5 19.15 -33.72 1.44
N GLU A 6 19.66 -32.54 1.05
CA GLU A 6 19.54 -31.76 -0.21
C GLU A 6 18.12 -31.39 -0.68
N ASN A 7 17.90 -30.06 -0.81
CA ASN A 7 16.79 -29.33 -1.46
C ASN A 7 15.56 -28.92 -0.62
N LEU A 8 15.74 -27.91 0.23
CA LEU A 8 14.82 -26.76 0.23
C LEU A 8 15.54 -25.60 -0.47
N ARG A 9 15.37 -25.57 -1.80
CA ARG A 9 15.74 -24.43 -2.63
C ARG A 9 14.88 -23.24 -2.21
N TYR A 10 15.43 -22.36 -1.38
CA TYR A 10 15.06 -20.96 -1.42
C TYR A 10 15.59 -20.43 -2.75
N THR A 11 14.73 -20.38 -3.77
CA THR A 11 15.01 -19.55 -4.93
C THR A 11 14.93 -18.10 -4.45
N PRO A 12 16.02 -17.30 -4.52
CA PRO A 12 15.92 -15.88 -4.29
C PRO A 12 15.13 -15.32 -5.46
N LEU A 13 13.89 -14.88 -5.20
CA LEU A 13 13.17 -14.09 -6.17
C LEU A 13 13.79 -12.70 -6.19
N ASN A 14 14.50 -12.44 -7.30
CA ASN A 14 14.91 -11.15 -7.80
C ASN A 14 13.87 -10.08 -7.43
N ILE A 15 14.32 -9.08 -6.68
CA ILE A 15 13.63 -7.79 -6.57
C ILE A 15 14.11 -6.98 -7.79
N PRO A 16 13.27 -6.73 -8.80
CA PRO A 16 13.55 -5.67 -9.74
C PRO A 16 13.49 -4.36 -8.96
N SER A 17 14.59 -3.64 -8.96
CA SER A 17 14.70 -2.29 -8.44
C SER A 17 13.87 -1.31 -9.29
N GLY A 18 12.89 -0.65 -8.67
CA GLY A 18 12.07 0.46 -9.20
C GLY A 18 10.65 0.35 -8.62
N SER A 19 9.97 1.36 -8.09
CA SER A 19 10.17 2.80 -8.03
C SER A 19 9.45 3.29 -6.74
N LEU A 20 10.15 4.11 -5.94
CA LEU A 20 9.52 5.07 -5.04
C LEU A 20 8.75 6.04 -5.96
N LEU A 21 7.44 5.84 -6.12
CA LEU A 21 6.49 6.71 -6.82
C LEU A 21 7.14 7.91 -7.53
N ASP A 22 7.31 7.73 -8.84
CA ASP A 22 7.70 8.70 -9.84
C ASP A 22 7.28 10.14 -9.49
N MET A 23 8.23 10.91 -8.96
CA MET A 23 8.29 12.33 -9.26
C MET A 23 9.10 12.50 -10.55
N GLU A 24 8.40 12.99 -11.56
CA GLU A 24 8.91 13.74 -12.72
C GLU A 24 9.27 12.95 -13.99
N SER A 25 8.31 13.00 -14.92
CA SER A 25 8.46 12.65 -16.32
C SER A 25 9.45 13.57 -17.07
N ARG A 26 10.39 12.92 -17.80
CA ARG A 26 11.01 13.33 -19.09
C ARG A 26 11.78 14.67 -19.18
N SER A 27 13.11 14.58 -19.21
CA SER A 27 13.93 14.89 -20.41
C SER A 27 15.40 14.52 -20.16
N GLY A 28 16.08 14.01 -21.19
CA GLY A 28 17.37 13.33 -21.07
C GLY A 28 18.50 14.20 -20.52
N TYR A 29 19.07 13.75 -19.41
CA TYR A 29 20.41 14.08 -18.92
C TYR A 29 20.89 12.84 -18.16
N ASP A 30 22.06 12.29 -18.51
CA ASP A 30 22.59 11.06 -17.90
C ASP A 30 23.16 11.36 -16.50
N PHE A 31 22.24 11.45 -15.54
CA PHE A 31 22.43 11.75 -14.12
C PHE A 31 23.31 10.72 -13.40
N ASN A 32 23.39 9.48 -13.92
CA ASN A 32 24.19 8.41 -13.32
C ASN A 32 25.69 8.60 -13.55
N ALA A 33 26.09 9.21 -14.68
CA ALA A 33 27.47 9.57 -14.95
C ALA A 33 27.96 10.71 -14.03
N PHE A 34 27.09 11.68 -13.73
CA PHE A 34 27.35 12.78 -12.80
C PHE A 34 27.43 12.32 -11.33
N LEU A 35 26.59 11.36 -10.91
CA LEU A 35 26.62 10.79 -9.56
C LEU A 35 27.91 10.02 -9.27
N PHE A 36 28.42 9.29 -10.26
CA PHE A 36 29.60 8.45 -10.09
C PHE A 36 30.90 9.26 -9.93
N GLU A 37 30.95 10.45 -10.55
CA GLU A 37 32.01 11.46 -10.37
C GLU A 37 31.98 12.03 -8.94
N ARG A 38 30.80 12.41 -8.43
CA ARG A 38 30.60 12.97 -7.07
C ARG A 38 31.03 12.04 -5.94
N ILE A 39 30.79 10.75 -6.09
CA ILE A 39 31.11 9.69 -5.12
C ILE A 39 32.64 9.46 -5.01
N GLU A 40 33.32 9.50 -6.16
CA GLU A 40 34.78 9.37 -6.22
C GLU A 40 35.47 10.61 -5.68
N GLN A 41 34.85 11.77 -5.90
CA GLN A 41 35.30 13.07 -5.43
C GLN A 41 35.26 13.11 -3.89
N VAL A 42 34.14 12.76 -3.24
CA VAL A 42 34.03 12.71 -1.77
C VAL A 42 35.08 11.80 -1.12
N ARG A 43 35.41 10.68 -1.76
CA ARG A 43 36.47 9.79 -1.24
C ARG A 43 37.87 10.34 -1.47
N ARG A 44 38.14 10.90 -2.66
CA ARG A 44 39.41 11.61 -2.92
C ARG A 44 39.54 12.78 -1.96
N ASP A 45 38.44 13.42 -1.57
CA ASP A 45 38.39 14.52 -0.62
C ASP A 45 38.68 14.04 0.81
N LEU A 46 38.11 12.93 1.26
CA LEU A 46 38.49 12.30 2.54
C LEU A 46 40.00 11.97 2.62
N GLN A 47 40.60 11.50 1.52
CA GLN A 47 42.06 11.28 1.44
C GLN A 47 42.83 12.61 1.29
N SER A 48 42.27 13.57 0.55
CA SER A 48 42.91 14.87 0.30
C SER A 48 42.89 15.78 1.51
N TYR A 49 41.94 15.64 2.44
CA TYR A 49 41.92 16.40 3.69
C TYR A 49 43.01 15.94 4.66
N GLY A 50 43.30 14.64 4.73
CA GLY A 50 44.53 14.13 5.34
C GLY A 50 45.78 14.77 4.73
N THR A 51 45.75 15.10 3.42
CA THR A 51 46.82 15.84 2.74
C THR A 51 46.70 17.38 2.81
N LEU A 52 45.53 18.00 3.06
CA LEU A 52 45.35 19.45 3.21
C LEU A 52 45.93 19.94 4.54
N PHE A 53 45.95 19.09 5.57
CA PHE A 53 46.77 19.31 6.77
C PHE A 53 48.28 19.15 6.49
N GLN A 54 48.67 18.61 5.33
CA GLN A 54 50.05 18.39 4.88
C GLN A 54 50.49 19.34 3.75
N THR A 55 49.60 20.12 3.11
CA THR A 55 49.91 20.89 1.88
C THR A 55 50.61 22.22 2.12
N ASP A 56 50.78 22.68 3.36
CA ASP A 56 51.77 23.72 3.62
C ASP A 56 53.15 23.07 3.51
N LYS A 57 53.78 23.19 2.33
CA LYS A 57 55.07 22.56 1.97
C LYS A 57 56.21 22.81 2.98
N ASN A 58 56.04 23.68 3.99
CA ASN A 58 56.95 23.85 5.14
C ASN A 58 56.26 23.96 6.52
N GLY A 59 54.93 23.84 6.61
CA GLY A 59 54.13 23.99 7.84
C GLY A 59 54.20 25.38 8.47
N TYR A 60 54.50 26.43 7.70
CA TYR A 60 54.71 27.80 8.20
C TYR A 60 53.45 28.37 8.88
N PHE A 61 52.29 28.29 8.22
CA PHE A 61 51.03 28.81 8.78
C PHE A 61 50.57 28.00 9.97
N PHE A 62 50.72 26.67 9.89
CA PHE A 62 50.43 25.78 11.00
C PHE A 62 51.31 26.09 12.22
N LYS A 63 52.62 26.24 12.04
CA LYS A 63 53.56 26.61 13.12
C LYS A 63 53.32 28.01 13.66
N ALA A 64 52.88 28.95 12.83
CA ALA A 64 52.55 30.32 13.27
C ALA A 64 51.32 30.34 14.19
N ILE A 65 50.34 29.45 13.94
CA ILE A 65 49.10 29.39 14.72
C ILE A 65 49.26 28.49 15.96
N PHE A 66 49.85 27.30 15.80
CA PHE A 66 49.90 26.25 16.84
C PHE A 66 51.30 26.08 17.48
N GLY A 67 52.31 26.81 17.01
CA GLY A 67 53.70 26.68 17.49
C GLY A 67 54.44 25.49 16.88
N GLN A 68 55.73 25.35 17.23
CA GLN A 68 56.59 24.27 16.69
C GLN A 68 56.18 22.87 17.14
N ASN A 69 55.44 22.74 18.25
CA ASN A 69 54.99 21.48 18.82
C ASN A 69 53.49 21.18 18.58
N GLY A 70 52.81 21.99 17.77
CA GLY A 70 51.38 21.80 17.49
C GLY A 70 51.10 20.46 16.79
N LYS A 71 49.96 19.83 17.11
CA LYS A 71 49.51 18.58 16.49
C LYS A 71 48.40 18.85 15.50
N ILE A 72 48.31 18.03 14.45
CA ILE A 72 47.23 18.13 13.44
C ILE A 72 45.84 18.02 14.10
N THR A 73 45.73 17.24 15.18
CA THR A 73 44.53 17.16 16.00
C THR A 73 44.08 18.51 16.56
N ASP A 74 45.01 19.40 16.91
CA ASP A 74 44.70 20.72 17.46
C ASP A 74 44.08 21.63 16.41
N ALA A 75 44.54 21.53 15.16
CA ALA A 75 43.91 22.21 14.04
C ALA A 75 42.52 21.63 13.75
N PHE A 76 42.36 20.30 13.83
CA PHE A 76 41.06 19.67 13.65
C PHE A 76 40.04 20.14 14.70
N TYR A 77 40.43 20.20 15.99
CA TYR A 77 39.57 20.72 17.06
C TYR A 77 39.22 22.20 16.91
N LEU A 78 40.17 23.03 16.47
CA LEU A 78 39.88 24.42 16.15
C LEU A 78 38.79 24.51 15.06
N TRP A 79 38.86 23.65 14.05
CA TRP A 79 37.89 23.64 12.96
C TRP A 79 36.51 23.15 13.35
N GLU A 80 36.44 22.09 14.15
CA GLU A 80 35.19 21.62 14.74
C GLU A 80 34.52 22.75 15.55
N ASN A 81 35.28 23.43 16.40
CA ASN A 81 34.77 24.54 17.21
C ASN A 81 34.30 25.72 16.37
N ILE A 82 35.06 26.13 15.36
CA ILE A 82 34.67 27.23 14.46
C ILE A 82 33.39 26.85 13.70
N ALA A 83 33.32 25.64 13.11
CA ALA A 83 32.15 25.19 12.38
C ALA A 83 30.91 25.15 13.28
N TYR A 84 31.06 24.65 14.51
CA TYR A 84 29.98 24.63 15.49
C TYR A 84 29.53 26.04 15.91
N LYS A 85 30.46 26.96 16.22
CA LYS A 85 30.11 28.35 16.58
C LYS A 85 29.41 29.08 15.43
N VAL A 86 29.85 28.87 14.19
CA VAL A 86 29.18 29.39 13.00
C VAL A 86 27.77 28.78 12.89
N LEU A 87 27.61 27.49 13.13
CA LEU A 87 26.31 26.82 13.13
C LEU A 87 25.34 27.44 14.14
N LEU A 88 25.81 27.82 15.33
CA LEU A 88 25.01 28.50 16.37
C LEU A 88 24.70 29.96 16.02
N ALA A 89 25.62 30.67 15.37
CA ALA A 89 25.45 32.07 14.99
C ALA A 89 24.30 32.31 13.99
N ARG A 90 23.79 31.26 13.33
CA ARG A 90 22.63 31.35 12.44
C ARG A 90 21.38 31.92 13.12
N ASN A 91 21.23 31.68 14.43
CA ASN A 91 20.08 32.16 15.20
C ASN A 91 20.03 33.70 15.28
N ASN A 92 21.11 34.39 14.92
CA ASN A 92 21.22 35.84 14.91
C ASN A 92 21.22 36.43 13.49
N SER A 93 20.84 35.65 12.46
CA SER A 93 20.83 36.06 11.05
C SER A 93 22.19 36.42 10.43
N ASP A 94 23.29 36.14 11.14
CA ASP A 94 24.67 36.34 10.65
C ASP A 94 25.08 35.29 9.62
N VAL A 95 24.32 34.20 9.51
CA VAL A 95 24.62 33.03 8.68
C VAL A 95 23.47 32.75 7.73
N LEU A 96 23.80 32.57 6.46
CA LEU A 96 22.90 32.15 5.39
C LEU A 96 23.26 30.73 4.98
N ILE A 97 22.30 29.82 5.11
CA ILE A 97 22.41 28.45 4.61
C ILE A 97 21.53 28.37 3.36
N GLY A 98 22.12 28.05 2.21
CA GLY A 98 21.42 28.05 0.92
C GLY A 98 20.23 27.10 0.88
N ASP A 99 19.14 27.52 0.24
CA ASP A 99 17.85 26.84 0.19
C ASP A 99 17.61 26.10 -1.15
N ASP A 100 18.65 25.50 -1.74
CA ASP A 100 18.52 24.81 -3.03
C ASP A 100 17.99 23.39 -2.81
N ARG A 101 16.68 23.30 -2.53
CA ARG A 101 15.97 22.06 -2.18
C ARG A 101 15.80 21.16 -3.42
N LYS A 102 16.77 20.29 -3.68
CA LYS A 102 16.57 19.14 -4.59
C LYS A 102 16.95 17.79 -3.96
N SER A 103 17.92 17.74 -3.05
CA SER A 103 18.28 16.53 -2.29
C SER A 103 18.89 16.82 -0.90
N PHE A 104 18.76 15.87 0.03
CA PHE A 104 19.34 15.90 1.39
C PHE A 104 20.88 15.85 1.42
N LEU A 105 21.49 15.43 0.32
CA LEU A 105 22.93 15.22 0.17
C LEU A 105 23.59 16.29 -0.70
N ASP A 106 22.81 17.22 -1.27
CA ASP A 106 23.36 18.27 -2.10
C ASP A 106 24.28 19.20 -1.28
N PRO A 107 25.34 19.73 -1.88
CA PRO A 107 26.22 20.67 -1.21
C PRO A 107 25.46 21.95 -0.81
N PHE A 108 25.28 22.16 0.49
CA PHE A 108 24.73 23.38 1.08
C PHE A 108 25.79 24.49 1.19
N PRO A 109 25.68 25.62 0.48
CA PRO A 109 26.57 26.74 0.74
C PRO A 109 26.23 27.35 2.10
N VAL A 110 27.19 27.36 3.01
CA VAL A 110 27.08 28.07 4.30
C VAL A 110 27.89 29.35 4.20
N GLN A 111 27.22 30.49 4.37
CA GLN A 111 27.83 31.80 4.30
C GLN A 111 27.67 32.50 5.64
N ILE A 112 28.72 33.14 6.12
CA ILE A 112 28.68 33.94 7.35
C ILE A 112 29.23 35.33 7.05
N ASN A 113 28.62 36.35 7.65
CA ASN A 113 29.12 37.71 7.56
C ASN A 113 30.59 37.81 8.00
N ALA A 114 31.41 38.58 7.28
CA ALA A 114 32.84 38.71 7.56
C ALA A 114 33.16 39.19 8.99
N ALA A 115 32.37 40.12 9.53
CA ALA A 115 32.55 40.62 10.90
C ALA A 115 32.24 39.52 11.93
N ALA A 116 31.14 38.79 11.73
CA ALA A 116 30.76 37.68 12.61
C ALA A 116 31.78 36.55 12.59
N PHE A 117 32.27 36.16 11.41
CA PHE A 117 33.31 35.15 11.28
C PHE A 117 34.63 35.57 11.92
N THR A 118 35.06 36.81 11.70
CA THR A 118 36.30 37.34 12.29
C THR A 118 36.23 37.35 13.81
N ARG A 119 35.07 37.68 14.38
CA ARG A 119 34.83 37.59 15.83
C ARG A 119 34.97 36.16 16.34
N ILE A 120 34.28 35.19 15.73
CA ILE A 120 34.37 33.77 16.10
C ILE A 120 35.81 33.27 16.02
N LEU A 121 36.51 33.59 14.93
CA LEU A 121 37.90 33.19 14.72
C LEU A 121 38.84 33.80 15.78
N SER A 122 38.63 35.07 16.12
CA SER A 122 39.42 35.76 17.16
C SER A 122 39.21 35.16 18.54
N GLU A 123 37.96 34.86 18.91
CA GLU A 123 37.64 34.16 20.16
C GLU A 123 38.35 32.81 20.25
N GLU A 124 38.26 31.98 19.21
CA GLU A 124 38.85 30.64 19.22
C GLU A 124 40.38 30.67 19.21
N LEU A 125 41.00 31.58 18.47
CA LEU A 125 42.46 31.70 18.44
C LEU A 125 43.02 32.27 19.75
N SER A 126 42.27 33.16 20.42
CA SER A 126 42.65 33.70 21.73
C SER A 126 42.64 32.62 22.82
N ASN A 127 41.79 31.60 22.68
CA ASN A 127 41.76 30.45 23.58
C ASN A 127 42.99 29.53 23.43
N ILE A 128 43.68 29.59 22.29
CA ILE A 128 44.90 28.79 22.03
C ILE A 128 46.16 29.46 22.62
N SER A 129 46.22 30.80 22.68
CA SER A 129 47.33 31.55 23.32
C SER A 129 47.01 33.03 23.50
N ARG A 130 47.32 33.60 24.68
CA ARG A 130 47.08 35.02 25.02
C ARG A 130 48.08 36.02 24.43
N GLU A 131 49.26 35.58 23.99
CA GLU A 131 50.38 36.50 23.76
C GLU A 131 50.46 37.08 22.33
N ASN A 132 49.69 36.56 21.35
CA ASN A 132 49.77 37.01 19.93
C ASN A 132 48.44 36.90 19.15
N GLY A 133 47.28 37.13 19.80
CA GLY A 133 45.94 36.91 19.21
C GLY A 133 45.72 37.60 17.86
N ASP A 134 46.00 38.91 17.77
CA ASP A 134 45.77 39.71 16.54
C ASP A 134 46.66 39.31 15.37
N GLU A 135 47.88 38.82 15.63
CA GLU A 135 48.79 38.34 14.60
C GLU A 135 48.38 36.95 14.10
N LYS A 136 47.92 36.07 14.99
CA LYS A 136 47.36 34.75 14.62
C LYS A 136 46.08 34.89 13.81
N VAL A 137 45.18 35.81 14.19
CA VAL A 137 43.95 36.10 13.42
C VAL A 137 44.31 36.58 12.02
N ARG A 138 45.21 37.56 11.89
CA ARG A 138 45.69 38.02 10.57
C ARG A 138 46.32 36.90 9.75
N THR A 139 47.10 36.04 10.38
CA THR A 139 47.76 34.90 9.74
C THR A 139 46.73 33.87 9.24
N ALA A 140 45.74 33.55 10.04
CA ALA A 140 44.65 32.64 9.69
C ALA A 140 43.79 33.21 8.55
N LEU A 141 43.38 34.48 8.63
CA LEU A 141 42.63 35.14 7.55
C LEU A 141 43.44 35.20 6.24
N SER A 142 44.75 35.44 6.32
CA SER A 142 45.64 35.38 5.16
C SER A 142 45.69 33.99 4.54
N ALA A 143 45.73 32.93 5.35
CA ALA A 143 45.71 31.54 4.90
C ALA A 143 44.38 31.19 4.19
N ILE A 144 43.25 31.65 4.74
CA ILE A 144 41.90 31.53 4.14
C ILE A 144 41.87 32.19 2.76
N ASN A 145 42.32 33.45 2.68
CA ASN A 145 42.28 34.21 1.43
C ASN A 145 43.25 33.66 0.37
N ARG A 146 44.27 32.90 0.78
CA ARG A 146 45.17 32.14 -0.11
C ARG A 146 44.64 30.77 -0.53
N ARG A 147 43.40 30.42 -0.15
CA ARG A 147 42.73 29.13 -0.46
C ARG A 147 43.48 27.91 0.07
N THR A 148 44.26 28.08 1.13
CA THR A 148 44.89 26.93 1.81
C THR A 148 43.90 26.19 2.70
N TRP A 149 42.76 26.82 3.01
CA TRP A 149 41.69 26.31 3.86
C TRP A 149 40.36 26.23 3.09
N PRO A 150 39.38 25.39 3.50
CA PRO A 150 38.11 25.15 2.78
C PRO A 150 37.07 26.27 2.96
N ILE A 151 37.53 27.52 3.07
CA ILE A 151 36.71 28.72 3.30
C ILE A 151 37.24 29.80 2.36
N ARG A 152 36.35 30.64 1.83
CA ARG A 152 36.73 31.81 1.03
C ARG A 152 35.93 33.05 1.39
N GLU A 153 36.59 34.19 1.36
CA GLU A 153 35.90 35.48 1.40
C GLU A 153 35.33 35.83 0.01
N ARG A 154 34.05 36.20 -0.05
CA ARG A 154 33.38 36.70 -1.25
C ARG A 154 32.27 37.68 -0.87
N LEU A 155 32.29 38.87 -1.45
CA LEU A 155 31.24 39.90 -1.29
C LEU A 155 30.90 40.19 0.19
N GLY A 156 31.91 40.28 1.06
CA GLY A 156 31.72 40.58 2.48
C GLY A 156 31.25 39.39 3.35
N ASN A 157 31.22 38.18 2.81
CA ASN A 157 30.91 36.95 3.53
C ASN A 157 32.03 35.93 3.41
N TYR A 158 32.24 35.13 4.45
CA TYR A 158 33.01 33.89 4.34
C TYR A 158 32.07 32.76 3.96
N ILE A 159 32.40 32.08 2.87
CA ILE A 159 31.65 30.95 2.34
C ILE A 159 32.44 29.69 2.65
N PHE A 160 31.80 28.78 3.38
CA PHE A 160 32.25 27.41 3.53
C PHE A 160 31.85 26.65 2.25
N GLY A 161 32.83 26.28 1.43
CA GLY A 161 32.65 25.67 0.09
C GLY A 161 32.98 26.60 -1.11
N HIS A 162 33.39 26.04 -2.26
CA HIS A 162 33.79 26.82 -3.45
C HIS A 162 33.61 26.07 -4.79
N GLU A 163 33.48 26.86 -5.88
CA GLU A 163 33.51 26.58 -7.34
C GLU A 163 34.67 25.68 -7.88
N LEU A 164 35.28 24.79 -7.10
CA LEU A 164 36.33 23.85 -7.52
C LEU A 164 35.87 22.38 -7.57
N GLY A 165 34.55 22.12 -7.57
CA GLY A 165 34.01 20.80 -7.91
C GLY A 165 33.69 19.87 -6.74
N SER A 166 34.02 20.20 -5.49
CA SER A 166 33.52 19.45 -4.33
C SER A 166 33.43 20.21 -3.01
N ASP A 167 32.45 19.76 -2.22
CA ASP A 167 32.33 19.88 -0.77
C ASP A 167 31.99 21.23 -0.12
N SER A 168 30.68 21.44 0.10
CA SER A 168 30.16 22.33 1.14
C SER A 168 29.52 21.57 2.32
N ASN A 169 29.48 20.23 2.28
CA ASN A 169 28.96 19.39 3.37
C ASN A 169 29.98 19.15 4.51
N ILE A 170 31.25 19.50 4.31
CA ILE A 170 32.32 19.37 5.33
C ILE A 170 32.04 20.21 6.58
N PHE A 171 31.38 21.36 6.41
CA PHE A 171 31.00 22.22 7.51
C PHE A 171 30.14 21.47 8.54
N PHE A 172 29.13 20.72 8.08
CA PHE A 172 28.24 19.97 8.95
C PHE A 172 28.91 18.76 9.60
N PHE A 173 29.90 18.16 8.95
CA PHE A 173 30.71 17.11 9.56
C PHE A 173 31.54 17.65 10.73
N LEU A 174 32.24 18.77 10.52
CA LEU A 174 33.04 19.41 11.57
C LEU A 174 32.17 19.84 12.75
N ALA A 175 31.00 20.41 12.47
CA ALA A 175 30.05 20.76 13.51
C ALA A 175 29.51 19.52 14.27
N ALA A 176 29.26 18.40 13.58
CA ALA A 176 28.88 17.14 14.21
C ALA A 176 30.02 16.58 15.09
N GLY A 177 31.27 16.64 14.62
CA GLY A 177 32.46 16.22 15.37
C GLY A 177 32.60 16.95 16.71
N HIS A 178 32.37 18.27 16.70
CA HIS A 178 32.34 19.06 17.93
C HIS A 178 31.31 18.53 18.95
N ILE A 179 30.05 18.36 18.52
CA ILE A 179 28.96 17.90 19.39
C ILE A 179 29.28 16.53 19.99
N ILE A 180 29.83 15.62 19.16
CA ILE A 180 30.21 14.28 19.59
C ILE A 180 31.34 14.33 20.61
N ARG A 181 32.37 15.16 20.39
CA ARG A 181 33.49 15.34 21.32
C ARG A 181 33.04 15.81 22.70
N GLU A 182 32.01 16.66 22.76
CA GLU A 182 31.45 17.14 24.03
C GLU A 182 30.48 16.14 24.68
N SER A 183 29.90 15.24 23.88
CA SER A 183 28.87 14.30 24.33
C SER A 183 29.36 12.87 24.54
N ASP A 184 30.61 12.56 24.19
CA ASP A 184 31.22 11.22 24.26
C ASP A 184 30.36 10.12 23.60
N TYR A 185 29.82 10.43 22.41
CA TYR A 185 28.96 9.53 21.62
C TYR A 185 27.62 9.12 22.28
N GLU A 186 27.32 9.56 23.50
CA GLU A 186 26.08 9.22 24.20
C GLU A 186 24.88 9.96 23.60
N ALA A 187 23.88 9.21 23.13
CA ALA A 187 22.73 9.74 22.43
C ALA A 187 21.95 10.77 23.26
N GLU A 188 21.77 10.51 24.56
CA GLU A 188 21.02 11.41 25.44
C GLU A 188 21.71 12.76 25.64
N LYS A 189 23.05 12.76 25.76
CA LYS A 189 23.84 13.99 25.83
C LYS A 189 23.75 14.76 24.53
N ILE A 190 23.88 14.08 23.39
CA ILE A 190 23.75 14.71 22.06
C ILE A 190 22.36 15.32 21.89
N LEU A 191 21.28 14.58 22.18
CA LEU A 191 19.90 15.07 22.06
C LEU A 191 19.64 16.26 22.99
N THR A 192 20.19 16.22 24.22
CA THR A 192 20.12 17.34 25.17
C THR A 192 20.88 18.55 24.64
N HIS A 193 22.07 18.33 24.09
CA HIS A 193 22.89 19.39 23.49
C HIS A 193 22.20 20.07 22.32
N LEU A 194 21.62 19.28 21.41
CA LEU A 194 20.81 19.80 20.30
C LEU A 194 19.63 20.62 20.82
N ARG A 195 18.95 20.15 21.88
CA ARG A 195 17.80 20.84 22.47
C ARG A 195 18.18 22.17 23.10
N THR A 196 19.19 22.19 23.96
CA THR A 196 19.66 23.40 24.66
C THR A 196 20.13 24.48 23.70
N ASN A 197 20.71 24.09 22.56
CA ASN A 197 21.24 25.02 21.56
C ASN A 197 20.23 25.37 20.44
N ASN A 198 18.93 25.04 20.62
CA ASN A 198 17.87 25.27 19.63
C ASN A 198 18.18 24.67 18.25
N LEU A 199 18.89 23.53 18.23
CA LEU A 199 19.14 22.70 17.06
C LEU A 199 18.14 21.55 16.96
N PHE A 200 17.24 21.39 17.93
CA PHE A 200 16.28 20.28 18.01
C PHE A 200 14.85 20.74 17.71
N ASN A 201 14.64 21.31 16.53
CA ASN A 201 13.34 21.82 16.06
C ASN A 201 13.22 21.74 14.53
N LYS A 202 11.98 21.82 14.03
CA LYS A 202 11.62 21.66 12.61
C LYS A 202 12.46 22.50 11.65
N GLU A 203 12.61 23.79 11.93
CA GLU A 203 13.36 24.72 11.09
C GLU A 203 14.83 24.29 10.97
N SER A 204 15.44 23.93 12.09
CA SER A 204 16.82 23.44 12.14
C SER A 204 17.02 22.12 11.39
N PHE A 205 16.02 21.23 11.38
CA PHE A 205 16.06 20.00 10.61
C PHE A 205 15.95 20.25 9.11
N GLU A 206 15.11 21.19 8.69
CA GLU A 206 14.96 21.53 7.27
C GLU A 206 16.17 22.30 6.73
N GLN A 207 16.83 23.13 7.55
CA GLN A 207 18.00 23.92 7.14
C GLN A 207 19.33 23.17 7.26
N CYS A 208 19.48 22.26 8.23
CA CYS A 208 20.74 21.55 8.50
C CYS A 208 20.66 20.01 8.42
N PRO A 209 19.92 19.40 7.47
CA PRO A 209 19.76 17.96 7.47
C PRO A 209 21.06 17.12 7.45
N PRO A 210 22.14 17.53 6.76
CA PRO A 210 23.42 16.82 6.80
C PRO A 210 24.01 16.68 8.21
N LEU A 211 23.78 17.63 9.11
CA LEU A 211 24.28 17.60 10.48
C LEU A 211 23.84 16.32 11.20
N TYR A 212 22.54 16.02 11.16
CA TYR A 212 21.97 14.86 11.85
C TYR A 212 22.36 13.55 11.18
N ALA A 213 22.53 13.55 9.86
CA ALA A 213 23.07 12.40 9.14
C ALA A 213 24.52 12.11 9.55
N PHE A 214 25.35 13.15 9.72
CA PHE A 214 26.71 13.01 10.22
C PHE A 214 26.76 12.55 11.68
N LEU A 215 25.92 13.12 12.55
CA LEU A 215 25.81 12.67 13.95
C LEU A 215 25.45 11.18 14.00
N SER A 216 24.42 10.76 13.26
CA SER A 216 24.01 9.36 13.17
C SER A 216 25.14 8.45 12.67
N GLN A 217 25.90 8.90 11.68
CA GLN A 217 27.03 8.16 11.12
C GLN A 217 28.18 8.02 12.13
N ILE A 218 28.54 9.11 12.81
CA ILE A 218 29.63 9.09 13.80
C ILE A 218 29.26 8.18 14.97
N ILE A 219 28.02 8.26 15.47
CA ILE A 219 27.51 7.37 16.54
C ILE A 219 27.52 5.90 16.08
N LEU A 220 27.07 5.61 14.86
CA LEU A 220 27.08 4.23 14.34
C LEU A 220 28.52 3.67 14.23
N ILE A 221 29.49 4.49 13.83
CA ILE A 221 30.87 4.02 13.60
C ILE A 221 31.62 3.89 14.93
N TYR A 222 31.47 4.83 15.84
CA TYR A 222 32.34 4.97 17.00
C TYR A 222 31.64 4.83 18.36
N GLY A 223 30.32 4.99 18.41
CA GLY A 223 29.52 4.76 19.61
C GLY A 223 29.17 3.27 19.81
N GLU A 224 28.55 2.97 20.96
CA GLU A 224 27.96 1.66 21.20
C GLU A 224 26.72 1.45 20.31
N ASP A 225 26.43 0.20 19.95
CA ASP A 225 25.32 -0.16 19.05
C ASP A 225 23.97 0.39 19.54
N THR A 226 23.74 0.45 20.86
CA THR A 226 22.49 0.97 21.44
C THR A 226 22.35 2.49 21.31
N GLU A 227 23.45 3.23 21.21
CA GLU A 227 23.41 4.71 21.14
C GLU A 227 22.91 5.18 19.77
N PHE A 228 23.24 4.44 18.70
CA PHE A 228 22.70 4.74 17.38
C PHE A 228 21.18 4.63 17.35
N GLU A 229 20.63 3.54 17.88
CA GLU A 229 19.19 3.33 17.96
C GLU A 229 18.52 4.42 18.80
N LYS A 230 19.04 4.68 20.01
CA LYS A 230 18.51 5.74 20.90
C LYS A 230 18.52 7.12 20.24
N PHE A 231 19.60 7.46 19.54
CA PHE A 231 19.72 8.75 18.87
C PHE A 231 18.68 8.90 17.77
N VAL A 232 18.62 7.93 16.85
CA VAL A 232 17.71 8.01 15.69
C VAL A 232 16.24 7.96 16.14
N LEU A 233 15.89 7.09 17.09
CA LEU A 233 14.54 7.03 17.66
C LEU A 233 14.21 8.30 18.45
N GLY A 234 15.15 8.87 19.18
CA GLY A 234 14.97 10.12 19.91
C GLY A 234 14.76 11.33 18.99
N LEU A 235 15.50 11.41 17.87
CA LEU A 235 15.27 12.42 16.82
C LEU A 235 13.84 12.29 16.26
N HIS A 236 13.41 11.07 16.00
CA HIS A 236 12.08 10.77 15.46
C HIS A 236 10.97 11.15 16.45
N ASP A 237 11.06 10.72 17.70
CA ASP A 237 10.00 10.90 18.70
C ASP A 237 9.73 12.40 19.01
N ASN A 238 10.78 13.22 19.07
CA ASN A 238 10.63 14.66 19.28
C ASN A 238 10.05 15.40 18.06
N MET A 239 10.31 14.89 16.85
CA MET A 239 9.81 15.47 15.60
C MET A 239 8.35 15.13 15.31
N MET A 240 7.72 14.38 16.21
CA MET A 240 6.39 13.81 16.01
C MET A 240 5.30 14.45 16.86
N GLU A 241 5.59 15.44 17.69
CA GLU A 241 4.67 15.83 18.77
C GLU A 241 3.40 16.58 18.33
N SER A 242 3.27 17.06 17.07
CA SER A 242 2.25 18.09 16.78
C SER A 242 1.46 18.01 15.46
N SER A 243 1.97 17.44 14.35
CA SER A 243 1.22 17.44 13.07
C SER A 243 1.74 16.48 11.98
N TRP A 244 0.89 16.19 10.97
CA TRP A 244 1.25 15.44 9.75
C TRP A 244 2.42 16.07 8.96
N ASP A 245 2.60 17.38 9.04
CA ASP A 245 3.71 18.05 8.37
C ASP A 245 5.04 17.90 9.13
N ASP A 246 4.99 17.76 10.45
CA ASP A 246 6.19 17.46 11.27
C ASP A 246 6.68 16.04 11.00
N TRP A 247 5.74 15.11 10.76
CA TRP A 247 6.02 13.75 10.28
C TRP A 247 6.75 13.70 8.95
N LYS A 248 6.34 14.48 7.95
CA LYS A 248 7.05 14.55 6.66
C LYS A 248 8.48 15.03 6.84
N VAL A 249 8.77 15.88 7.81
CA VAL A 249 10.13 16.32 8.12
C VAL A 249 10.92 15.18 8.75
N GLY A 250 10.35 14.47 9.73
CA GLY A 250 10.96 13.28 10.33
C GLY A 250 11.29 12.20 9.29
N LEU A 251 10.37 11.87 8.39
CA LEU A 251 10.63 10.90 7.31
C LEU A 251 11.71 11.35 6.33
N ARG A 252 11.75 12.65 5.98
CA ARG A 252 12.80 13.22 5.13
C ARG A 252 14.18 13.11 5.80
N LEU A 253 14.26 13.39 7.09
CA LEU A 253 15.47 13.23 7.90
C LEU A 253 15.98 11.79 7.89
N LEU A 254 15.08 10.85 8.16
CA LEU A 254 15.39 9.41 8.18
C LEU A 254 15.84 8.92 6.82
N ARG A 255 15.19 9.38 5.74
CA ARG A 255 15.62 9.10 4.37
C ARG A 255 17.04 9.60 4.13
N GLY A 256 17.39 10.82 4.55
CA GLY A 256 18.76 11.33 4.45
C GLY A 256 19.79 10.51 5.22
N ILE A 257 19.42 10.01 6.40
CA ILE A 257 20.26 9.12 7.22
C ILE A 257 20.45 7.77 6.51
N PHE A 258 19.37 7.15 6.02
CA PHE A 258 19.41 5.81 5.42
C PHE A 258 19.96 5.79 3.99
N ASP A 259 19.62 6.76 3.13
CA ASP A 259 20.18 6.88 1.77
C ASP A 259 21.72 6.98 1.85
N ARG A 260 22.22 7.66 2.88
CA ARG A 260 23.65 7.76 3.16
C ARG A 260 24.27 6.43 3.60
N PHE A 261 23.53 5.61 4.34
CA PHE A 261 23.96 4.28 4.74
C PHE A 261 23.87 3.27 3.59
N GLU A 262 22.80 3.26 2.80
CA GLU A 262 22.70 2.42 1.59
C GLU A 262 23.86 2.67 0.63
N TYR A 263 24.29 3.92 0.52
CA TYR A 263 25.50 4.31 -0.20
C TYR A 263 26.80 3.74 0.40
N ILE A 264 26.93 3.70 1.73
CA ILE A 264 28.09 3.13 2.44
C ILE A 264 28.09 1.59 2.40
N PHE A 265 26.91 0.95 2.42
CA PHE A 265 26.73 -0.50 2.65
C PHE A 265 26.24 -1.29 1.41
N GLY A 266 25.98 -0.63 0.28
CA GLY A 266 25.36 -1.24 -0.90
C GLY A 266 26.26 -2.24 -1.63
N ASP A 267 25.70 -3.40 -1.99
CA ASP A 267 26.37 -4.51 -2.71
C ASP A 267 26.58 -4.26 -4.22
N LYS A 268 26.72 -3.00 -4.67
CA LYS A 268 27.09 -2.76 -6.07
C LYS A 268 28.60 -2.88 -6.25
N ASP A 269 29.06 -4.13 -6.21
CA ASP A 269 30.17 -4.56 -7.05
C ASP A 269 29.83 -4.20 -8.51
N ARG A 270 30.57 -3.26 -9.09
CA ARG A 270 30.96 -3.26 -10.51
C ARG A 270 32.09 -2.23 -10.75
N GLU A 271 33.29 -2.79 -10.84
CA GLU A 271 34.41 -2.43 -11.72
C GLU A 271 35.34 -1.24 -11.43
N ASN A 272 35.02 -0.26 -10.59
CA ASN A 272 35.88 0.96 -10.53
C ASN A 272 36.75 1.13 -9.27
N GLY A 273 37.42 0.08 -8.80
CA GLY A 273 38.61 0.22 -7.94
C GLY A 273 38.40 0.98 -6.61
N ARG A 274 37.17 0.94 -6.05
CA ARG A 274 36.84 1.71 -4.86
C ARG A 274 36.97 0.91 -3.54
N VAL A 275 37.89 1.31 -2.65
CA VAL A 275 37.96 1.00 -1.21
C VAL A 275 36.57 1.01 -0.56
N LYS A 276 36.16 -0.19 -0.16
CA LYS A 276 35.02 -0.49 0.70
C LYS A 276 35.36 0.00 2.11
N LEU A 277 34.46 0.73 2.77
CA LEU A 277 34.51 0.79 4.23
C LEU A 277 34.03 -0.57 4.72
N ASP A 278 34.98 -1.43 5.12
CA ASP A 278 34.69 -2.74 5.71
C ASP A 278 34.10 -2.50 7.11
N LEU A 279 32.80 -2.22 7.15
CA LEU A 279 32.01 -2.21 8.37
C LEU A 279 31.41 -3.60 8.57
N ASP A 280 31.46 -4.08 9.81
CA ASP A 280 30.98 -5.40 10.21
C ASP A 280 29.48 -5.60 9.92
N ILE A 281 29.09 -6.83 9.58
CA ILE A 281 27.72 -7.27 9.25
C ILE A 281 26.72 -6.90 10.37
N SER A 282 27.20 -6.85 11.61
CA SER A 282 26.47 -6.40 12.80
C SER A 282 25.86 -5.00 12.61
N LYS A 283 26.64 -4.03 12.11
CA LYS A 283 26.20 -2.64 11.91
C LYS A 283 25.19 -2.50 10.77
N LYS A 284 25.33 -3.28 9.69
CA LYS A 284 24.33 -3.34 8.60
C LYS A 284 22.98 -3.85 9.13
N SER A 285 23.02 -4.88 9.97
CA SER A 285 21.82 -5.43 10.61
C SER A 285 21.16 -4.44 11.58
N LEU A 286 21.97 -3.72 12.37
CA LEU A 286 21.48 -2.67 13.28
C LEU A 286 20.73 -1.56 12.52
N VAL A 287 21.31 -1.04 11.43
CA VAL A 287 20.67 0.00 10.59
C VAL A 287 19.34 -0.48 10.02
N LEU A 288 19.28 -1.73 9.53
CA LEU A 288 18.05 -2.33 9.01
C LEU A 288 16.98 -2.48 10.11
N ASN A 289 17.37 -2.88 11.32
CA ASN A 289 16.46 -3.03 12.46
C ASN A 289 15.88 -1.68 12.90
N VAL A 290 16.72 -0.63 12.99
CA VAL A 290 16.25 0.73 13.34
C VAL A 290 15.30 1.27 12.27
N ASN A 291 15.60 1.09 10.98
CA ASN A 291 14.69 1.46 9.88
C ASN A 291 13.34 0.75 10.00
N LYS A 292 13.35 -0.55 10.31
CA LYS A 292 12.13 -1.33 10.54
C LYS A 292 11.32 -0.78 11.72
N ALA A 293 11.96 -0.55 12.87
CA ALA A 293 11.30 -0.03 14.06
C ALA A 293 10.66 1.35 13.81
N LEU A 294 11.33 2.23 13.06
CA LEU A 294 10.79 3.54 12.68
C LEU A 294 9.58 3.42 11.76
N ARG A 295 9.63 2.54 10.75
CA ARG A 295 8.49 2.28 9.87
C ARG A 295 7.30 1.73 10.65
N GLU A 296 7.54 0.84 11.59
CA GLU A 296 6.50 0.29 12.48
C GLU A 296 5.88 1.38 13.36
N ARG A 297 6.70 2.25 13.98
CA ARG A 297 6.22 3.39 14.77
C ARG A 297 5.42 4.39 13.92
N PHE A 298 5.90 4.70 12.73
CA PHE A 298 5.19 5.53 11.74
C PHE A 298 3.83 4.92 11.43
N MET A 299 3.81 3.65 11.02
CA MET A 299 2.57 2.96 10.69
C MET A 299 1.61 2.90 11.87
N PHE A 300 2.08 2.60 13.07
CA PHE A 300 1.25 2.55 14.27
C PHE A 300 0.54 3.88 14.54
N LYS A 301 1.23 5.02 14.44
CA LYS A 301 0.63 6.32 14.74
C LYS A 301 -0.24 6.86 13.59
N VAL A 302 0.18 6.71 12.33
CA VAL A 302 -0.70 7.01 11.17
C VAL A 302 -2.00 6.24 11.27
N TYR A 303 -1.91 4.98 11.68
CA TYR A 303 -3.07 4.13 11.92
C TYR A 303 -3.93 4.58 13.11
N SER A 304 -3.29 4.93 14.23
CA SER A 304 -3.97 5.39 15.45
C SER A 304 -4.73 6.69 15.23
N GLU A 305 -4.18 7.58 14.40
CA GLU A 305 -4.74 8.91 14.09
C GLU A 305 -5.57 8.90 12.79
N ARG A 306 -5.87 7.72 12.25
CA ARG A 306 -6.57 7.60 10.96
C ARG A 306 -7.91 8.32 11.00
N SER A 307 -8.16 9.14 9.99
CA SER A 307 -9.44 9.84 9.86
C SER A 307 -10.56 8.84 9.60
N GLN A 308 -11.70 9.07 10.24
CA GLN A 308 -12.88 8.25 9.99
C GLN A 308 -13.30 8.35 8.52
N VAL A 309 -13.37 7.21 7.85
CA VAL A 309 -13.85 7.12 6.47
C VAL A 309 -15.37 7.13 6.43
N ILE A 310 -16.00 6.31 7.28
CA ILE A 310 -17.47 6.22 7.45
C ILE A 310 -17.84 7.00 8.71
N ALA A 311 -18.81 7.90 8.61
CA ALA A 311 -19.25 8.69 9.75
C ALA A 311 -19.94 7.80 10.81
N VAL A 312 -19.74 8.09 12.10
CA VAL A 312 -20.27 7.26 13.20
C VAL A 312 -21.80 7.18 13.14
N GLU A 313 -22.44 8.30 12.84
CA GLU A 313 -23.88 8.41 12.66
C GLU A 313 -24.39 7.55 11.49
N THR A 314 -23.63 7.43 10.40
CA THR A 314 -23.98 6.55 9.28
C THR A 314 -24.01 5.09 9.72
N ILE A 315 -23.01 4.64 10.47
CA ILE A 315 -22.98 3.24 10.97
C ILE A 315 -24.09 3.02 11.99
N ARG A 316 -24.34 3.97 12.88
CA ARG A 316 -25.41 3.87 13.88
C ARG A 316 -26.78 3.77 13.23
N ASP A 317 -27.06 4.60 12.23
CA ASP A 317 -28.34 4.58 11.52
C ASP A 317 -28.48 3.27 10.71
N ALA A 318 -27.40 2.79 10.09
CA ALA A 318 -27.38 1.50 9.39
C ALA A 318 -27.65 0.32 10.33
N GLU A 319 -27.09 0.31 11.55
CA GLU A 319 -27.37 -0.74 12.54
C GLU A 319 -28.79 -0.67 13.11
N ALA A 320 -29.41 0.51 13.11
CA ALA A 320 -30.81 0.67 13.52
C ALA A 320 -31.80 0.13 12.48
N ASP A 321 -31.36 -0.04 11.22
CA ASP A 321 -32.13 -0.64 10.12
C ASP A 321 -31.29 -1.71 9.40
N PRO A 322 -31.15 -2.91 10.01
CA PRO A 322 -30.30 -3.98 9.48
C PRO A 322 -30.66 -4.43 8.06
N ASP A 323 -31.95 -4.36 7.69
CA ASP A 323 -32.44 -4.74 6.36
C ASP A 323 -31.90 -3.81 5.26
N ASN A 324 -31.67 -2.53 5.59
CA ASN A 324 -31.11 -1.52 4.68
C ASN A 324 -29.67 -1.13 5.01
N PHE A 325 -28.97 -1.91 5.84
CA PHE A 325 -27.65 -1.59 6.38
C PHE A 325 -26.66 -1.10 5.31
N TRP A 326 -26.52 -1.87 4.22
CA TRP A 326 -25.61 -1.54 3.12
C TRP A 326 -26.08 -0.32 2.33
N GLU A 327 -27.38 -0.23 2.05
CA GLU A 327 -27.93 0.89 1.29
C GLU A 327 -27.69 2.24 1.97
N ILE A 328 -27.84 2.29 3.30
CA ILE A 328 -27.58 3.50 4.09
C ILE A 328 -26.12 3.95 3.99
N ILE A 329 -25.17 3.02 4.06
CA ILE A 329 -23.73 3.33 3.97
C ILE A 329 -23.39 3.79 2.55
N PHE A 330 -23.84 3.05 1.54
CA PHE A 330 -23.58 3.36 0.15
C PHE A 330 -24.09 4.75 -0.25
N ASP A 331 -25.35 5.05 0.09
CA ASP A 331 -26.00 6.31 -0.32
C ASP A 331 -25.33 7.53 0.35
N ARG A 332 -24.88 7.39 1.60
CA ARG A 332 -24.26 8.50 2.34
C ARG A 332 -22.77 8.68 2.06
N GLU A 333 -22.02 7.58 1.90
CA GLU A 333 -20.56 7.65 1.83
C GLU A 333 -19.98 7.47 0.42
N ILE A 334 -20.69 6.79 -0.49
CA ILE A 334 -20.14 6.38 -1.79
C ILE A 334 -20.86 7.04 -2.97
N ALA A 335 -22.19 7.10 -2.95
CA ALA A 335 -23.02 7.53 -4.08
C ALA A 335 -22.59 8.88 -4.67
N ASN A 336 -22.31 9.87 -3.81
CA ASN A 336 -21.86 11.20 -4.26
C ASN A 336 -20.47 11.18 -4.91
N THR A 337 -19.54 10.39 -4.37
CA THR A 337 -18.20 10.23 -4.96
C THR A 337 -18.30 9.56 -6.32
N LEU A 338 -19.13 8.52 -6.42
CA LEU A 338 -19.38 7.80 -7.66
C LEU A 338 -20.01 8.71 -8.71
N LYS A 339 -21.03 9.50 -8.34
CA LYS A 339 -21.63 10.52 -9.20
C LYS A 339 -20.59 11.52 -9.69
N ARG A 340 -19.74 12.07 -8.81
CA ARG A 340 -18.72 13.06 -9.18
C ARG A 340 -17.65 12.50 -10.12
N LEU A 341 -17.20 11.26 -9.88
CA LEU A 341 -16.12 10.65 -10.67
C LEU A 341 -16.61 10.21 -12.06
N PHE A 342 -17.86 9.76 -12.15
CA PHE A 342 -18.38 9.08 -13.34
C PHE A 342 -19.54 9.82 -14.05
N THR A 343 -19.93 11.02 -13.58
CA THR A 343 -20.88 11.92 -14.28
C THR A 343 -20.33 13.37 -14.38
N GLY A 344 -20.53 14.07 -15.52
CA GLY A 344 -19.98 15.41 -15.77
C GLY A 344 -19.96 15.84 -17.26
N LYS A 345 -19.44 17.04 -17.58
CA LYS A 345 -19.33 17.55 -18.97
C LYS A 345 -18.56 16.55 -19.84
N GLY A 346 -19.21 16.04 -20.90
CA GLY A 346 -18.66 15.03 -21.82
C GLY A 346 -18.96 13.57 -21.47
N MET A 347 -19.69 13.31 -20.37
CA MET A 347 -19.92 11.95 -19.82
C MET A 347 -21.38 11.49 -19.87
N GLU A 348 -22.27 12.21 -20.56
CA GLU A 348 -23.68 11.82 -20.78
C GLU A 348 -23.80 10.40 -21.36
N LYS A 349 -22.78 9.95 -22.09
CA LYS A 349 -22.70 8.62 -22.70
C LYS A 349 -22.49 7.47 -21.72
N LEU A 350 -22.10 7.75 -20.46
CA LEU A 350 -21.90 6.74 -19.41
C LEU A 350 -23.02 6.72 -18.37
N LYS A 351 -24.03 7.60 -18.52
CA LYS A 351 -25.13 7.74 -17.56
C LYS A 351 -25.84 6.42 -17.28
N ASP A 352 -26.11 5.64 -18.32
CA ASP A 352 -26.78 4.35 -18.18
C ASP A 352 -25.94 3.32 -17.39
N ASN A 353 -24.62 3.28 -17.61
CA ASN A 353 -23.73 2.38 -16.86
C ASN A 353 -23.63 2.79 -15.40
N TYR A 354 -23.62 4.09 -15.13
CA TYR A 354 -23.67 4.63 -13.78
C TYR A 354 -24.99 4.26 -13.08
N GLU A 355 -26.14 4.48 -13.74
CA GLU A 355 -27.46 4.15 -13.18
C GLU A 355 -27.64 2.64 -12.97
N ALA A 356 -27.11 1.82 -13.90
CA ALA A 356 -27.09 0.38 -13.76
C ALA A 356 -26.19 -0.06 -12.60
N ALA A 357 -24.97 0.47 -12.50
CA ALA A 357 -24.07 0.18 -11.38
C ALA A 357 -24.72 0.54 -10.04
N MET A 358 -25.29 1.74 -9.91
CA MET A 358 -26.01 2.20 -8.71
C MET A 358 -27.19 1.29 -8.32
N ALA A 359 -27.77 0.55 -9.28
CA ALA A 359 -28.83 -0.43 -9.04
C ALA A 359 -28.30 -1.84 -8.72
N GLU A 360 -27.02 -2.14 -8.99
CA GLU A 360 -26.38 -3.42 -8.65
C GLU A 360 -26.13 -3.55 -7.14
N ASN A 361 -25.65 -4.72 -6.69
CA ASN A 361 -25.54 -5.05 -5.26
C ASN A 361 -24.68 -4.02 -4.49
N LYS A 362 -25.33 -3.21 -3.63
CA LYS A 362 -24.73 -2.12 -2.85
C LYS A 362 -23.74 -2.61 -1.79
N GLN A 363 -23.80 -3.88 -1.39
CA GLN A 363 -22.97 -4.47 -0.34
C GLN A 363 -21.46 -4.52 -0.67
N LYS A 364 -21.08 -4.79 -1.92
CA LYS A 364 -19.66 -5.00 -2.30
C LYS A 364 -18.78 -3.77 -2.02
N PRO A 365 -19.10 -2.55 -2.51
CA PRO A 365 -18.27 -1.38 -2.28
C PRO A 365 -18.20 -0.95 -0.80
N ASP A 366 -19.23 -1.19 0.00
CA ASP A 366 -19.24 -0.84 1.42
C ASP A 366 -18.27 -1.71 2.22
N LEU A 367 -18.20 -3.01 1.92
CA LEU A 367 -17.19 -3.92 2.47
C LEU A 367 -15.77 -3.41 2.15
N PHE A 368 -15.51 -3.00 0.91
CA PHE A 368 -14.24 -2.39 0.53
C PHE A 368 -13.96 -1.09 1.27
N LEU A 369 -14.98 -0.25 1.50
CA LEU A 369 -14.83 1.01 2.24
C LEU A 369 -14.47 0.77 3.70
N MET A 370 -15.11 -0.20 4.36
CA MET A 370 -14.79 -0.61 5.74
C MET A 370 -13.39 -1.22 5.84
N LEU A 371 -12.99 -2.05 4.87
CA LEU A 371 -11.62 -2.58 4.81
C LEU A 371 -10.61 -1.45 4.61
N ALA A 372 -10.82 -0.57 3.64
CA ALA A 372 -9.96 0.59 3.39
C ALA A 372 -9.79 1.47 4.63
N HIS A 373 -10.88 1.68 5.39
CA HIS A 373 -10.83 2.36 6.68
C HIS A 373 -10.02 1.59 7.72
N SER A 374 -10.22 0.27 7.79
CA SER A 374 -9.45 -0.61 8.67
C SER A 374 -7.95 -0.61 8.32
N PHE A 375 -7.55 -0.34 7.08
CA PHE A 375 -6.15 -0.17 6.68
C PHE A 375 -5.60 1.25 6.92
N GLY A 376 -6.42 2.21 7.37
CA GLY A 376 -5.97 3.59 7.59
C GLY A 376 -5.86 4.43 6.33
N LEU A 377 -6.53 4.06 5.24
CA LEU A 377 -6.55 4.86 4.03
C LEU A 377 -7.33 6.18 4.23
N PRO A 378 -6.84 7.31 3.70
CA PRO A 378 -7.57 8.57 3.75
C PRO A 378 -8.96 8.47 3.13
N LYS A 379 -9.98 9.11 3.74
CA LYS A 379 -11.39 9.05 3.31
C LYS A 379 -11.58 9.24 1.81
N LYS A 380 -10.97 10.28 1.23
CA LYS A 380 -11.08 10.56 -0.21
C LYS A 380 -10.54 9.40 -1.07
N ILE A 381 -9.42 8.81 -0.67
CA ILE A 381 -8.79 7.68 -1.39
C ILE A 381 -9.66 6.43 -1.25
N ALA A 382 -10.09 6.11 -0.03
CA ALA A 382 -10.98 4.97 0.25
C ALA A 382 -12.28 5.05 -0.56
N GLN A 383 -12.94 6.23 -0.59
CA GLN A 383 -14.16 6.45 -1.38
C GLN A 383 -13.92 6.35 -2.88
N ILE A 384 -12.79 6.84 -3.40
CA ILE A 384 -12.43 6.70 -4.82
C ILE A 384 -12.23 5.22 -5.17
N LEU A 385 -11.48 4.47 -4.35
CA LEU A 385 -11.22 3.06 -4.58
C LEU A 385 -12.50 2.21 -4.51
N ALA A 386 -13.36 2.46 -3.52
CA ALA A 386 -14.66 1.80 -3.41
C ALA A 386 -15.58 2.13 -4.61
N ALA A 387 -15.66 3.40 -5.02
CA ALA A 387 -16.43 3.81 -6.18
C ALA A 387 -15.87 3.24 -7.50
N THR A 388 -14.56 3.12 -7.61
CA THR A 388 -13.86 2.56 -8.77
C THR A 388 -14.10 1.06 -8.86
N ASN A 389 -13.99 0.32 -7.75
CA ASN A 389 -14.33 -1.09 -7.67
C ASN A 389 -15.80 -1.34 -8.07
N HIS A 390 -16.73 -0.51 -7.55
CA HIS A 390 -18.13 -0.59 -7.91
C HIS A 390 -18.37 -0.36 -9.41
N MET A 391 -17.73 0.66 -10.01
CA MET A 391 -17.88 0.95 -11.45
C MET A 391 -17.20 -0.08 -12.34
N ALA A 392 -16.09 -0.68 -11.90
CA ALA A 392 -15.50 -1.81 -12.60
C ALA A 392 -16.47 -2.98 -12.69
N PHE A 393 -17.15 -3.29 -11.59
CA PHE A 393 -18.12 -4.37 -11.54
C PHE A 393 -19.44 -4.04 -12.24
N GLY A 394 -20.19 -3.08 -11.69
CA GLY A 394 -21.53 -2.76 -12.14
C GLY A 394 -21.55 -2.01 -13.47
N GLY A 395 -20.50 -1.24 -13.74
CA GLY A 395 -20.41 -0.37 -14.91
C GLY A 395 -19.59 -0.90 -16.09
N ALA A 396 -18.73 -1.91 -15.90
CA ALA A 396 -17.92 -2.50 -16.96
C ALA A 396 -18.12 -4.01 -17.11
N LEU A 397 -17.86 -4.80 -16.07
CA LEU A 397 -17.94 -6.26 -16.13
C LEU A 397 -19.38 -6.75 -16.33
N LYS A 398 -20.35 -6.26 -15.55
CA LYS A 398 -21.76 -6.67 -15.66
C LYS A 398 -22.36 -6.42 -17.05
N PRO A 399 -22.11 -5.28 -17.71
CA PRO A 399 -22.53 -5.07 -19.09
C PRO A 399 -21.87 -6.02 -20.11
N ILE A 400 -20.61 -6.42 -19.89
CA ILE A 400 -19.92 -7.42 -20.73
C ILE A 400 -20.54 -8.79 -20.50
N ASP A 401 -20.78 -9.17 -19.24
CA ASP A 401 -21.51 -10.37 -18.82
C ASP A 401 -22.89 -10.41 -19.50
N GLN A 402 -23.64 -9.30 -19.49
CA GLN A 402 -24.92 -9.18 -20.22
C GLN A 402 -24.77 -9.39 -21.74
N ILE A 403 -23.67 -8.97 -22.35
CA ILE A 403 -23.40 -9.19 -23.78
C ILE A 403 -23.16 -10.67 -24.07
N ILE A 404 -22.26 -11.29 -23.30
CA ILE A 404 -21.90 -12.71 -23.45
C ILE A 404 -23.15 -13.56 -23.20
N ASP A 405 -23.92 -13.19 -22.17
CA ASP A 405 -25.13 -13.87 -21.80
C ASP A 405 -26.35 -13.49 -22.64
N ARG A 406 -26.28 -12.47 -23.50
CA ARG A 406 -27.48 -11.96 -24.20
C ARG A 406 -28.63 -11.65 -23.22
N GLU A 407 -28.29 -11.17 -22.03
CA GLU A 407 -29.24 -10.86 -20.97
C GLU A 407 -30.05 -9.62 -21.38
N HIS A 408 -31.39 -9.71 -21.39
CA HIS A 408 -32.28 -8.61 -21.76
C HIS A 408 -32.93 -7.89 -20.57
N GLN A 409 -32.95 -8.49 -19.38
CA GLN A 409 -33.57 -7.99 -18.14
C GLN A 409 -32.60 -8.19 -16.97
N ARG A 410 -32.61 -7.30 -15.98
CA ARG A 410 -31.78 -7.34 -14.76
C ARG A 410 -32.44 -6.53 -13.63
N LYS A 411 -32.64 -7.12 -12.45
CA LYS A 411 -33.32 -6.51 -11.29
C LYS A 411 -34.68 -5.89 -11.63
N GLY A 412 -35.50 -6.61 -12.40
CA GLY A 412 -36.83 -6.19 -12.86
C GLY A 412 -36.82 -4.98 -13.82
N LYS A 413 -35.67 -4.68 -14.44
CA LYS A 413 -35.50 -3.59 -15.42
C LYS A 413 -34.85 -4.12 -16.70
N GLN A 414 -35.06 -3.44 -17.82
CA GLN A 414 -34.31 -3.74 -19.05
C GLN A 414 -32.80 -3.62 -18.80
N SER A 415 -32.07 -4.67 -19.19
CA SER A 415 -30.60 -4.69 -19.21
C SER A 415 -30.04 -3.59 -20.12
N MET A 416 -28.73 -3.32 -19.98
CA MET A 416 -28.07 -2.39 -20.88
C MET A 416 -27.99 -2.92 -22.31
N LEU A 417 -27.79 -4.23 -22.50
CA LEU A 417 -27.81 -4.84 -23.82
C LEU A 417 -29.15 -4.63 -24.52
N ALA A 418 -30.27 -4.87 -23.83
CA ALA A 418 -31.61 -4.66 -24.41
C ALA A 418 -31.88 -3.18 -24.72
N LYS A 419 -31.49 -2.28 -23.82
CA LYS A 419 -31.74 -0.84 -23.96
C LYS A 419 -30.91 -0.22 -25.08
N ASN A 420 -29.62 -0.57 -25.16
CA ASN A 420 -28.64 0.16 -25.97
C ASN A 420 -28.11 -0.64 -27.18
N GLY A 421 -28.29 -1.97 -27.19
CA GLY A 421 -27.73 -2.86 -28.20
C GLY A 421 -26.23 -3.12 -28.03
N LEU A 422 -25.75 -4.21 -28.64
CA LEU A 422 -24.40 -4.75 -28.48
C LEU A 422 -23.29 -3.69 -28.58
N SER A 423 -23.26 -2.93 -29.68
CA SER A 423 -22.18 -1.98 -29.97
C SER A 423 -22.09 -0.85 -28.93
N ARG A 424 -23.23 -0.31 -28.50
CA ARG A 424 -23.25 0.77 -27.50
C ARG A 424 -22.91 0.25 -26.12
N THR A 425 -23.41 -0.91 -25.73
CA THR A 425 -23.10 -1.54 -24.44
C THR A 425 -21.61 -1.87 -24.32
N LEU A 426 -21.00 -2.44 -25.37
CA LEU A 426 -19.56 -2.73 -25.39
C LEU A 426 -18.73 -1.44 -25.31
N ASN A 427 -19.03 -0.45 -26.15
CA ASN A 427 -18.32 0.84 -26.17
C ASN A 427 -18.43 1.55 -24.82
N SER A 428 -19.60 1.51 -24.19
CA SER A 428 -19.81 2.10 -22.86
C SER A 428 -18.98 1.39 -21.79
N SER A 429 -18.92 0.05 -21.82
CA SER A 429 -18.11 -0.75 -20.90
C SER A 429 -16.62 -0.45 -21.04
N LEU A 430 -16.11 -0.40 -22.28
CA LEU A 430 -14.72 -0.02 -22.56
C LEU A 430 -14.41 1.41 -22.10
N ARG A 431 -15.34 2.35 -22.29
CA ARG A 431 -15.20 3.72 -21.76
C ARG A 431 -15.18 3.76 -20.24
N THR A 432 -15.97 2.91 -19.56
CA THR A 432 -15.92 2.77 -18.11
C THR A 432 -14.57 2.23 -17.65
N ILE A 433 -14.03 1.20 -18.31
CA ILE A 433 -12.67 0.66 -18.03
C ILE A 433 -11.62 1.76 -18.20
N VAL A 434 -11.63 2.48 -19.32
CA VAL A 434 -10.70 3.60 -19.57
C VAL A 434 -10.86 4.69 -18.50
N LYS A 435 -12.09 4.93 -18.01
CA LYS A 435 -12.33 5.93 -16.98
C LYS A 435 -11.82 5.47 -15.61
N VAL A 436 -12.06 4.21 -15.24
CA VAL A 436 -11.48 3.58 -14.04
C VAL A 436 -9.97 3.74 -14.08
N LEU A 437 -9.33 3.30 -15.17
CA LEU A 437 -7.89 3.45 -15.38
C LEU A 437 -7.44 4.91 -15.29
N LYS A 438 -8.17 5.85 -15.91
CA LYS A 438 -7.86 7.29 -15.83
C LYS A 438 -8.00 7.88 -14.44
N SER A 439 -8.92 7.37 -13.64
CA SER A 439 -9.12 7.77 -12.25
C SER A 439 -8.10 7.14 -11.31
N THR A 440 -7.33 6.16 -11.78
CA THR A 440 -6.25 5.47 -11.07
C THR A 440 -4.86 5.73 -11.69
N LEU A 441 -4.73 6.61 -12.70
CA LEU A 441 -3.53 6.79 -13.53
C LEU A 441 -2.25 7.16 -12.76
N ASP A 442 -2.38 7.75 -11.58
CA ASP A 442 -1.23 8.13 -10.74
C ASP A 442 -0.66 6.91 -9.97
N ASP A 443 -1.26 5.71 -10.11
CA ASP A 443 -0.81 4.46 -9.50
C ASP A 443 -0.78 3.33 -10.55
N GLN A 444 0.42 3.09 -11.12
CA GLN A 444 0.65 2.10 -12.17
C GLN A 444 0.38 0.66 -11.68
N ASP A 445 0.76 0.34 -10.45
CA ASP A 445 0.51 -0.98 -9.83
C ASP A 445 -0.98 -1.24 -9.71
N LEU A 446 -1.75 -0.23 -9.29
CA LEU A 446 -3.21 -0.33 -9.22
C LEU A 446 -3.85 -0.58 -10.60
N SER A 447 -3.28 0.02 -11.65
CA SER A 447 -3.79 -0.09 -13.02
C SER A 447 -3.44 -1.43 -13.68
N GLU A 448 -2.22 -1.93 -13.51
CA GLU A 448 -1.78 -3.24 -14.01
C GLU A 448 -2.61 -4.35 -13.38
N LYS A 449 -2.76 -4.32 -12.06
CA LYS A 449 -3.53 -5.32 -11.35
C LYS A 449 -5.03 -5.25 -11.61
N PHE A 450 -5.55 -4.06 -11.90
CA PHE A 450 -6.91 -3.94 -12.38
C PHE A 450 -7.10 -4.67 -13.72
N LEU A 451 -6.13 -4.59 -14.63
CA LEU A 451 -6.16 -5.34 -15.89
C LEU A 451 -6.00 -6.85 -15.66
N ASP A 452 -5.07 -7.27 -14.78
CA ASP A 452 -4.92 -8.69 -14.39
C ASP A 452 -6.24 -9.25 -13.83
N MET A 453 -6.94 -8.47 -13.01
CA MET A 453 -8.24 -8.85 -12.47
C MET A 453 -9.28 -9.07 -13.58
N LEU A 454 -9.31 -8.21 -14.60
CA LEU A 454 -10.22 -8.37 -15.74
C LEU A 454 -9.88 -9.62 -16.56
N ASP A 455 -8.60 -9.91 -16.75
CA ASP A 455 -8.11 -11.07 -17.50
C ASP A 455 -8.45 -12.38 -16.79
N ILE A 456 -8.08 -12.49 -15.51
CA ILE A 456 -8.43 -13.63 -14.65
C ILE A 456 -9.95 -13.82 -14.58
N SER A 457 -10.72 -12.74 -14.48
CA SER A 457 -12.19 -12.83 -14.46
C SER A 457 -12.75 -13.38 -15.77
N ALA A 458 -12.15 -13.02 -16.92
CA ALA A 458 -12.57 -13.51 -18.23
C ALA A 458 -12.22 -14.99 -18.43
N GLU A 459 -10.98 -15.38 -18.12
CA GLU A 459 -10.53 -16.79 -18.18
C GLU A 459 -11.40 -17.68 -17.27
N ALA A 460 -11.72 -17.20 -16.07
CA ALA A 460 -12.47 -17.97 -15.11
C ALA A 460 -13.97 -18.06 -15.44
N ASP A 461 -14.55 -17.06 -16.12
CA ASP A 461 -15.90 -17.18 -16.71
C ASP A 461 -15.94 -18.23 -17.83
N GLU A 462 -14.89 -18.29 -18.67
CA GLU A 462 -14.76 -19.32 -19.70
C GLU A 462 -14.64 -20.73 -19.09
N ASP A 463 -13.76 -20.90 -18.11
CA ASP A 463 -13.61 -22.16 -17.34
C ASP A 463 -14.94 -22.60 -16.71
N SER A 464 -15.74 -21.66 -16.18
CA SER A 464 -17.05 -21.92 -15.59
C SER A 464 -18.06 -22.46 -16.60
N ARG A 465 -18.05 -21.92 -17.81
CA ARG A 465 -18.91 -22.38 -18.92
C ARG A 465 -18.48 -23.73 -19.48
N ASN A 466 -17.22 -24.14 -19.26
CA ASN A 466 -16.68 -25.42 -19.67
C ASN A 466 -16.96 -26.56 -18.70
N LEU A 467 -17.54 -26.28 -17.52
CA LEU A 467 -17.97 -27.30 -16.57
C LEU A 467 -19.07 -28.17 -17.20
N THR A 468 -18.90 -29.48 -17.07
CA THR A 468 -19.82 -30.52 -17.56
C THR A 468 -20.60 -31.18 -16.43
N TRP A 469 -21.60 -32.01 -16.75
CA TRP A 469 -22.33 -32.83 -15.76
C TRP A 469 -21.45 -33.82 -14.99
N GLU A 470 -20.27 -34.14 -15.50
CA GLU A 470 -19.29 -35.05 -14.88
C GLU A 470 -18.30 -34.30 -13.97
N SER A 471 -18.38 -32.96 -13.92
CA SER A 471 -17.47 -32.16 -13.11
C SER A 471 -17.62 -32.49 -11.63
N THR A 472 -16.49 -32.58 -10.96
CA THR A 472 -16.40 -32.83 -9.52
C THR A 472 -16.68 -31.55 -8.73
N PRO A 473 -17.14 -31.65 -7.48
CA PRO A 473 -17.25 -30.49 -6.59
C PRO A 473 -15.95 -29.68 -6.49
N GLU A 474 -14.79 -30.35 -6.50
CA GLU A 474 -13.47 -29.72 -6.50
C GLU A 474 -13.24 -28.82 -7.72
N GLU A 475 -13.66 -29.25 -8.91
CA GLU A 475 -13.57 -28.43 -10.13
C GLU A 475 -14.45 -27.19 -10.04
N HIS A 476 -15.69 -27.33 -9.53
CA HIS A 476 -16.57 -26.18 -9.28
C HIS A 476 -15.93 -25.19 -8.30
N PHE A 477 -15.41 -25.67 -7.16
CA PHE A 477 -14.74 -24.83 -6.17
C PHE A 477 -13.50 -24.15 -6.74
N ARG A 478 -12.70 -24.84 -7.56
CA ARG A 478 -11.52 -24.26 -8.22
C ARG A 478 -11.91 -23.07 -9.09
N VAL A 479 -12.89 -23.25 -9.96
CA VAL A 479 -13.32 -22.20 -10.89
C VAL A 479 -13.92 -21.01 -10.14
N MET A 480 -14.84 -21.25 -9.20
CA MET A 480 -15.43 -20.20 -8.37
C MET A 480 -14.36 -19.43 -7.58
N TYR A 481 -13.33 -20.11 -7.08
CA TYR A 481 -12.23 -19.46 -6.34
C TYR A 481 -11.39 -18.55 -7.25
N VAL A 482 -11.09 -18.97 -8.49
CA VAL A 482 -10.32 -18.15 -9.44
C VAL A 482 -11.08 -16.88 -9.83
N ILE A 483 -12.37 -16.99 -10.18
CA ILE A 483 -13.24 -15.83 -10.50
C ILE A 483 -13.13 -14.78 -9.41
N ASN A 484 -13.10 -15.21 -8.15
CA ASN A 484 -13.26 -14.32 -7.02
C ASN A 484 -11.97 -13.92 -6.30
N THR A 485 -10.87 -14.63 -6.55
CA THR A 485 -9.52 -14.20 -6.17
C THR A 485 -9.18 -12.87 -6.86
N ALA A 486 -9.63 -12.69 -8.10
CA ALA A 486 -9.51 -11.45 -8.85
C ALA A 486 -10.04 -10.23 -8.06
N PHE A 487 -11.11 -10.41 -7.28
CA PHE A 487 -11.72 -9.35 -6.47
C PHE A 487 -11.08 -9.15 -5.11
N SER A 488 -10.41 -10.17 -4.58
CA SER A 488 -9.67 -10.07 -3.32
C SER A 488 -8.41 -9.19 -3.42
N TRP A 489 -7.93 -8.95 -4.65
CA TRP A 489 -6.71 -8.17 -4.89
C TRP A 489 -6.80 -6.73 -4.37
N PHE A 490 -7.96 -6.07 -4.46
CA PHE A 490 -8.10 -4.71 -3.90
C PHE A 490 -7.76 -4.66 -2.39
N VAL A 491 -8.09 -5.73 -1.65
CA VAL A 491 -7.77 -5.86 -0.23
C VAL A 491 -6.27 -6.09 -0.02
N GLU A 492 -5.65 -6.91 -0.86
CA GLU A 492 -4.21 -7.14 -0.86
C GLU A 492 -3.44 -5.84 -1.19
N TYR A 493 -3.91 -5.07 -2.17
CA TYR A 493 -3.38 -3.76 -2.53
C TYR A 493 -3.44 -2.79 -1.34
N PHE A 494 -4.53 -2.76 -0.55
CA PHE A 494 -4.59 -1.93 0.66
C PHE A 494 -3.48 -2.32 1.65
N GLY A 495 -3.27 -3.61 1.89
CA GLY A 495 -2.20 -4.09 2.77
C GLY A 495 -0.81 -3.74 2.25
N ASN A 496 -0.57 -3.86 0.95
CA ASN A 496 0.70 -3.47 0.33
C ASN A 496 0.94 -1.97 0.41
N LYS A 497 -0.06 -1.15 0.08
CA LYS A 497 0.04 0.32 0.07
C LYS A 497 0.28 0.90 1.46
N THR A 498 -0.28 0.26 2.47
CA THR A 498 -0.18 0.69 3.88
C THR A 498 0.92 -0.07 4.64
N GLY A 499 1.66 -0.98 4.00
CA GLY A 499 2.67 -1.78 4.70
C GLY A 499 2.11 -2.84 5.68
N LEU A 500 0.79 -2.97 5.79
CA LEU A 500 0.08 -3.98 6.59
C LEU A 500 -0.15 -5.27 5.78
N LYS A 501 0.93 -5.86 5.28
CA LYS A 501 0.89 -6.99 4.32
C LYS A 501 0.17 -8.22 4.87
N ASP A 502 0.39 -8.56 6.14
CA ASP A 502 -0.25 -9.74 6.76
C ASP A 502 -1.77 -9.56 6.86
N ALA A 503 -2.22 -8.39 7.31
CA ALA A 503 -3.64 -8.04 7.33
C ALA A 503 -4.23 -8.08 5.91
N GLY A 504 -3.52 -7.54 4.91
CA GLY A 504 -3.90 -7.60 3.50
C GLY A 504 -4.10 -9.02 2.97
N ASN A 505 -3.13 -9.90 3.23
CA ASN A 505 -3.14 -11.31 2.80
C ASN A 505 -4.24 -12.13 3.47
N TYR A 506 -4.48 -11.94 4.77
CA TYR A 506 -5.55 -12.67 5.46
C TYR A 506 -6.93 -12.16 5.06
N LEU A 507 -7.12 -10.84 4.98
CA LEU A 507 -8.41 -10.25 4.61
C LEU A 507 -8.75 -10.48 3.13
N SER A 508 -7.75 -10.59 2.24
CA SER A 508 -7.99 -10.99 0.85
C SER A 508 -8.48 -12.45 0.78
N LYS A 509 -7.86 -13.37 1.53
CA LYS A 509 -8.33 -14.77 1.63
C LYS A 509 -9.72 -14.89 2.21
N TYR A 510 -10.03 -14.12 3.26
CA TYR A 510 -11.40 -14.01 3.77
C TYR A 510 -12.36 -13.58 2.66
N HIS A 511 -12.02 -12.52 1.93
CA HIS A 511 -12.86 -11.98 0.86
C HIS A 511 -13.07 -12.98 -0.28
N ALA A 512 -12.01 -13.69 -0.70
CA ALA A 512 -12.08 -14.75 -1.72
C ALA A 512 -12.95 -15.92 -1.27
N ASN A 513 -12.83 -16.37 -0.01
CA ASN A 513 -13.64 -17.48 0.50
C ASN A 513 -15.11 -17.09 0.74
N TYR A 514 -15.35 -15.90 1.32
CA TYR A 514 -16.68 -15.41 1.66
C TYR A 514 -17.47 -15.03 0.40
N LEU A 515 -17.05 -13.98 -0.31
CA LEU A 515 -17.76 -13.51 -1.49
C LEU A 515 -17.63 -14.49 -2.65
N GLY A 516 -16.52 -15.22 -2.71
CA GLY A 516 -16.17 -15.98 -3.89
C GLY A 516 -16.58 -17.43 -3.93
N LEU A 517 -16.98 -17.99 -2.80
CA LEU A 517 -17.40 -19.39 -2.74
C LEU A 517 -18.73 -19.51 -2.00
N LEU A 518 -18.82 -19.01 -0.77
CA LEU A 518 -20.04 -19.15 0.02
C LEU A 518 -21.21 -18.34 -0.56
N TYR A 519 -20.97 -17.06 -0.87
CA TYR A 519 -22.00 -16.20 -1.42
C TYR A 519 -22.43 -16.64 -2.83
N GLU A 520 -21.49 -17.06 -3.68
CA GLU A 520 -21.80 -17.54 -5.04
C GLU A 520 -22.67 -18.80 -5.01
N ILE A 521 -22.41 -19.75 -4.11
CA ILE A 521 -23.25 -20.96 -3.95
C ILE A 521 -24.68 -20.58 -3.54
N VAL A 522 -24.83 -19.59 -2.65
CA VAL A 522 -26.16 -19.07 -2.29
C VAL A 522 -26.86 -18.48 -3.51
N CYS A 523 -26.16 -17.69 -4.32
CA CYS A 523 -26.71 -17.14 -5.57
C CYS A 523 -27.10 -18.24 -6.57
N ASP A 524 -26.27 -19.26 -6.76
CA ASP A 524 -26.57 -20.40 -7.65
C ASP A 524 -27.84 -21.14 -7.19
N ILE A 525 -28.03 -21.33 -5.88
CA ILE A 525 -29.26 -21.96 -5.32
C ILE A 525 -30.47 -21.07 -5.55
N GLU A 526 -30.36 -19.77 -5.30
CA GLU A 526 -31.45 -18.80 -5.52
C GLU A 526 -31.85 -18.69 -7.00
N ASP A 527 -30.94 -18.96 -7.92
CA ASP A 527 -31.24 -18.96 -9.34
C ASP A 527 -31.95 -20.25 -9.79
N VAL A 528 -31.35 -21.42 -9.54
CA VAL A 528 -31.81 -22.67 -10.16
C VAL A 528 -32.81 -23.46 -9.30
N MET A 529 -32.91 -23.15 -8.01
CA MET A 529 -33.83 -23.79 -7.05
C MET A 529 -34.36 -22.80 -5.99
N PRO A 530 -34.95 -21.66 -6.40
CA PRO A 530 -35.35 -20.57 -5.51
C PRO A 530 -36.38 -20.99 -4.45
N GLN A 531 -36.43 -20.29 -3.32
CA GLN A 531 -37.57 -20.39 -2.39
C GLN A 531 -38.87 -19.85 -3.00
N LYS A 532 -38.76 -18.75 -3.75
CA LYS A 532 -39.87 -18.14 -4.50
C LYS A 532 -39.43 -17.91 -5.93
N ILE A 533 -40.15 -18.48 -6.89
CA ILE A 533 -39.86 -18.25 -8.31
C ILE A 533 -40.11 -16.78 -8.62
N THR A 534 -39.09 -16.12 -9.17
CA THR A 534 -39.16 -14.73 -9.64
C THR A 534 -38.98 -14.68 -11.14
N ALA A 535 -39.18 -13.49 -11.71
CA ALA A 535 -38.88 -13.18 -13.10
C ALA A 535 -37.45 -13.53 -13.56
N GLU A 536 -36.49 -13.50 -12.63
CA GLU A 536 -35.06 -13.69 -12.89
C GLU A 536 -34.59 -15.11 -12.64
N SER A 537 -35.44 -15.96 -12.06
CA SER A 537 -35.09 -17.34 -11.74
C SER A 537 -34.75 -18.14 -13.00
N GLY A 538 -33.71 -18.96 -12.88
CA GLY A 538 -33.27 -19.91 -13.89
C GLY A 538 -32.42 -19.29 -15.00
N LYS A 539 -31.68 -18.21 -14.70
CA LYS A 539 -30.71 -17.61 -15.62
C LYS A 539 -29.61 -18.60 -16.02
N ASP A 540 -29.23 -19.46 -15.10
CA ASP A 540 -28.08 -20.36 -15.28
C ASP A 540 -28.43 -21.60 -16.11
N TYR A 541 -29.72 -21.94 -16.26
CA TYR A 541 -30.15 -23.01 -17.16
C TYR A 541 -29.76 -22.69 -18.61
N GLY A 542 -28.92 -23.54 -19.20
CA GLY A 542 -28.36 -23.35 -20.54
C GLY A 542 -27.16 -22.39 -20.62
N THR A 543 -26.69 -21.85 -19.50
CA THR A 543 -25.51 -20.94 -19.45
C THR A 543 -24.31 -21.58 -18.76
N LYS A 544 -24.47 -22.05 -17.51
CA LYS A 544 -23.41 -22.69 -16.72
C LYS A 544 -23.99 -23.86 -15.92
N ILE A 545 -23.27 -24.98 -15.85
CA ILE A 545 -23.65 -26.09 -14.96
C ILE A 545 -23.15 -25.71 -13.56
N THR A 546 -24.07 -25.38 -12.66
CA THR A 546 -23.73 -24.96 -11.29
C THR A 546 -23.52 -26.16 -10.37
N LEU A 547 -22.79 -25.97 -9.26
CA LEU A 547 -22.56 -27.05 -8.28
C LEU A 547 -23.88 -27.65 -7.74
N PRO A 548 -24.93 -26.86 -7.41
CA PRO A 548 -26.23 -27.41 -7.03
C PRO A 548 -26.86 -28.30 -8.11
N LEU A 549 -26.73 -27.95 -9.41
CA LEU A 549 -27.22 -28.78 -10.52
C LEU A 549 -26.43 -30.09 -10.66
N THR A 550 -25.11 -30.04 -10.53
CA THR A 550 -24.25 -31.23 -10.52
C THR A 550 -24.63 -32.19 -9.40
N ILE A 551 -24.90 -31.67 -8.20
CA ILE A 551 -25.33 -32.49 -7.06
C ILE A 551 -26.72 -33.09 -7.32
N MET A 552 -27.63 -32.31 -7.90
CA MET A 552 -28.98 -32.76 -8.25
C MET A 552 -28.96 -33.97 -9.19
N VAL A 553 -28.18 -33.90 -10.28
CA VAL A 553 -28.12 -35.00 -11.27
C VAL A 553 -27.41 -36.25 -10.75
N ASN A 554 -26.70 -36.13 -9.63
CA ASN A 554 -26.00 -37.20 -8.93
C ASN A 554 -26.71 -37.64 -7.63
N LEU A 555 -27.97 -37.24 -7.44
CA LEU A 555 -28.81 -37.81 -6.39
C LEU A 555 -29.14 -39.27 -6.73
N THR A 556 -29.09 -40.13 -5.73
CA THR A 556 -29.47 -41.55 -5.82
C THR A 556 -30.75 -41.82 -5.05
N GLU A 557 -31.47 -42.88 -5.42
CA GLU A 557 -32.73 -43.26 -4.76
C GLU A 557 -32.56 -43.52 -3.25
N ASN A 558 -31.38 -43.99 -2.82
CA ASN A 558 -31.08 -44.26 -1.41
C ASN A 558 -31.04 -42.99 -0.54
N GLU A 559 -30.94 -41.82 -1.16
CA GLU A 559 -30.78 -40.53 -0.50
C GLU A 559 -32.11 -39.77 -0.37
N LEU A 560 -33.20 -40.37 -0.86
CA LEU A 560 -34.52 -39.76 -0.95
C LEU A 560 -35.59 -40.59 -0.23
N PRO A 561 -36.66 -39.95 0.26
CA PRO A 561 -37.83 -40.66 0.78
C PRO A 561 -38.56 -41.40 -0.36
N ASP A 562 -39.26 -42.49 -0.02
CA ASP A 562 -39.94 -43.36 -0.99
C ASP A 562 -40.89 -42.63 -1.95
N LYS A 563 -41.50 -41.53 -1.50
CA LYS A 563 -42.39 -40.70 -2.33
C LYS A 563 -41.69 -40.04 -3.54
N LEU A 564 -40.38 -39.80 -3.46
CA LEU A 564 -39.63 -39.10 -4.51
C LEU A 564 -38.84 -40.05 -5.43
N LYS A 565 -38.49 -41.25 -4.96
CA LYS A 565 -37.69 -42.23 -5.72
C LYS A 565 -38.24 -42.54 -7.12
N PRO A 566 -39.55 -42.78 -7.32
CA PRO A 566 -40.06 -43.22 -8.62
C PRO A 566 -39.88 -42.21 -9.74
N GLN A 567 -39.80 -40.90 -9.43
CA GLN A 567 -39.71 -39.82 -10.41
C GLN A 567 -38.28 -39.28 -10.60
N LEU A 568 -37.31 -39.77 -9.83
CA LEU A 568 -35.97 -39.19 -9.80
C LEU A 568 -35.28 -39.24 -11.18
N LYS A 569 -35.34 -40.39 -11.86
CA LYS A 569 -34.69 -40.57 -13.17
C LYS A 569 -35.28 -39.66 -14.23
N ASP A 570 -36.61 -39.60 -14.29
CA ASP A 570 -37.34 -38.75 -15.24
C ASP A 570 -37.08 -37.26 -14.97
N ASP A 571 -37.02 -36.85 -13.70
CA ASP A 571 -36.72 -35.48 -13.30
C ASP A 571 -35.27 -35.08 -13.67
N ILE A 572 -34.29 -35.97 -13.43
CA ILE A 572 -32.89 -35.74 -13.81
C ILE A 572 -32.74 -35.66 -15.33
N GLU A 573 -33.37 -36.57 -16.06
CA GLU A 573 -33.35 -36.57 -17.53
C GLU A 573 -34.01 -35.30 -18.08
N PHE A 574 -35.13 -34.87 -17.49
CA PHE A 574 -35.78 -33.62 -17.86
C PHE A 574 -34.85 -32.42 -17.67
N ILE A 575 -34.18 -32.30 -16.52
CA ILE A 575 -33.24 -31.18 -16.27
C ILE A 575 -32.10 -31.16 -17.26
N LYS A 576 -31.46 -32.31 -17.53
CA LYS A 576 -30.37 -32.40 -18.51
C LYS A 576 -30.85 -32.01 -19.91
N ASN A 577 -31.98 -32.55 -20.35
CA ASN A 577 -32.55 -32.25 -21.66
C ASN A 577 -32.98 -30.78 -21.77
N PHE A 578 -33.60 -30.23 -20.73
CA PHE A 578 -34.01 -28.83 -20.69
C PHE A 578 -32.79 -27.89 -20.74
N PHE A 579 -31.74 -28.17 -19.97
CA PHE A 579 -30.50 -27.40 -20.02
C PHE A 579 -29.89 -27.37 -21.42
N GLU A 580 -29.77 -28.52 -22.09
CA GLU A 580 -29.24 -28.59 -23.47
C GLU A 580 -30.15 -27.89 -24.48
N GLN A 581 -31.47 -27.95 -24.31
CA GLN A 581 -32.42 -27.21 -25.14
C GLN A 581 -32.26 -25.70 -24.96
N GLU A 582 -32.14 -25.20 -23.74
CA GLU A 582 -31.95 -23.77 -23.47
C GLU A 582 -30.58 -23.27 -23.95
N LYS A 583 -29.52 -24.07 -23.80
CA LYS A 583 -28.20 -23.81 -24.40
C LYS A 583 -28.30 -23.57 -25.90
N ASN A 584 -29.18 -24.30 -26.59
CA ASN A 584 -29.43 -24.15 -28.02
C ASN A 584 -30.38 -22.99 -28.36
N ARG A 585 -31.41 -22.73 -27.53
CA ARG A 585 -32.40 -21.66 -27.74
C ARG A 585 -31.83 -20.27 -27.51
N LYS A 586 -30.80 -20.12 -26.67
CA LYS A 586 -30.16 -18.84 -26.31
C LYS A 586 -31.11 -17.83 -25.63
N SER A 587 -32.33 -18.23 -25.26
CA SER A 587 -33.23 -17.46 -24.38
C SER A 587 -32.93 -17.87 -22.95
N LYS A 588 -32.89 -16.91 -22.01
CA LYS A 588 -32.18 -17.12 -20.74
C LYS A 588 -32.98 -16.89 -19.46
N SER A 589 -34.27 -16.55 -19.52
CA SER A 589 -35.05 -16.35 -18.28
C SER A 589 -36.56 -16.51 -18.47
N LEU A 590 -37.28 -16.67 -17.35
CA LEU A 590 -38.74 -16.89 -17.29
C LEU A 590 -39.58 -15.84 -18.02
N GLU A 591 -39.09 -14.61 -18.11
CA GLU A 591 -39.74 -13.51 -18.81
C GLU A 591 -39.46 -13.49 -20.32
N GLN A 592 -38.32 -14.04 -20.76
CA GLN A 592 -37.91 -14.08 -22.17
C GLN A 592 -38.48 -15.28 -22.90
N ILE A 593 -38.80 -16.33 -22.16
CA ILE A 593 -39.33 -17.57 -22.70
C ILE A 593 -40.86 -17.48 -22.73
N THR A 594 -41.44 -17.82 -23.88
CA THR A 594 -42.91 -17.82 -24.10
C THR A 594 -43.40 -19.21 -24.50
N GLY A 595 -44.71 -19.47 -24.34
CA GLY A 595 -45.32 -20.74 -24.70
C GLY A 595 -44.78 -21.93 -23.89
N ASP A 596 -44.62 -23.07 -24.54
CA ASP A 596 -44.26 -24.35 -23.90
C ASP A 596 -42.91 -24.29 -23.17
N ALA A 597 -41.95 -23.54 -23.71
CA ALA A 597 -40.63 -23.37 -23.10
C ALA A 597 -40.71 -22.69 -21.71
N LYS A 598 -41.70 -21.82 -21.49
CA LYS A 598 -41.91 -21.18 -20.17
C LYS A 598 -42.41 -22.20 -19.16
N ASN A 599 -43.29 -23.09 -19.60
CA ASN A 599 -43.80 -24.19 -18.77
C ASN A 599 -42.67 -25.16 -18.43
N ASP A 600 -41.76 -25.42 -19.38
CA ASP A 600 -40.58 -26.27 -19.14
C ASP A 600 -39.61 -25.64 -18.14
N LEU A 601 -39.36 -24.32 -18.20
CA LEU A 601 -38.54 -23.63 -17.20
C LEU A 601 -39.19 -23.64 -15.81
N ILE A 602 -40.50 -23.35 -15.72
CA ILE A 602 -41.24 -23.44 -14.46
C ILE A 602 -41.15 -24.86 -13.89
N LYS A 603 -41.27 -25.87 -14.77
CA LYS A 603 -41.10 -27.27 -14.38
C LYS A 603 -39.69 -27.53 -13.86
N ALA A 604 -38.64 -27.06 -14.55
CA ALA A 604 -37.25 -27.21 -14.10
C ALA A 604 -37.02 -26.58 -12.71
N LEU A 605 -37.50 -25.36 -12.49
CA LEU A 605 -37.42 -24.67 -11.20
C LEU A 605 -38.19 -25.39 -10.09
N ASN A 606 -39.38 -25.92 -10.40
CA ASN A 606 -40.18 -26.71 -9.46
C ASN A 606 -39.51 -28.03 -9.09
N ILE A 607 -38.83 -28.69 -10.06
CA ILE A 607 -38.01 -29.87 -9.78
C ILE A 607 -36.85 -29.48 -8.85
N GLY A 608 -36.16 -28.36 -9.12
CA GLY A 608 -35.15 -27.81 -8.22
C GLY A 608 -35.67 -27.60 -6.79
N GLN A 609 -36.84 -26.97 -6.63
CA GLN A 609 -37.51 -26.78 -5.33
C GLN A 609 -37.82 -28.11 -4.63
N LYS A 610 -38.36 -29.08 -5.37
CA LYS A 610 -38.73 -30.41 -4.88
C LYS A 610 -37.54 -31.15 -4.25
N TYR A 611 -36.35 -31.03 -4.83
CA TYR A 611 -35.14 -31.70 -4.34
C TYR A 611 -34.20 -30.81 -3.52
N ARG A 612 -34.47 -29.50 -3.41
CA ARG A 612 -33.61 -28.50 -2.76
C ARG A 612 -33.07 -28.96 -1.40
N LYS A 613 -33.96 -29.48 -0.53
CA LYS A 613 -33.57 -29.96 0.80
C LYS A 613 -32.42 -30.98 0.76
N TYR A 614 -32.47 -31.93 -0.17
CA TYR A 614 -31.49 -33.01 -0.28
C TYR A 614 -30.20 -32.54 -0.95
N ILE A 615 -30.33 -31.65 -1.94
CA ILE A 615 -29.19 -31.00 -2.61
C ILE A 615 -28.39 -30.17 -1.59
N VAL A 616 -29.08 -29.33 -0.82
CA VAL A 616 -28.46 -28.50 0.22
C VAL A 616 -27.86 -29.35 1.32
N ALA A 617 -28.53 -30.44 1.75
CA ALA A 617 -27.96 -31.36 2.72
C ALA A 617 -26.64 -31.98 2.23
N LYS A 618 -26.55 -32.36 0.94
CA LYS A 618 -25.30 -32.83 0.33
C LYS A 618 -24.24 -31.74 0.26
N LEU A 619 -24.60 -30.52 -0.17
CA LEU A 619 -23.68 -29.38 -0.18
C LEU A 619 -23.06 -29.13 1.19
N LEU A 620 -23.89 -29.06 2.24
CA LEU A 620 -23.46 -28.84 3.62
C LEU A 620 -22.62 -30.00 4.18
N ALA A 621 -22.75 -31.20 3.62
CA ALA A 621 -21.95 -32.36 3.97
C ALA A 621 -20.58 -32.40 3.27
N LEU A 622 -20.32 -31.54 2.27
CA LEU A 622 -19.02 -31.46 1.60
C LEU A 622 -17.96 -30.92 2.57
N PRO A 623 -16.88 -31.69 2.86
CA PRO A 623 -15.81 -31.23 3.75
C PRO A 623 -15.15 -29.93 3.30
N GLN A 624 -15.07 -29.71 1.98
CA GLN A 624 -14.51 -28.52 1.35
C GLN A 624 -15.33 -27.28 1.73
N LEU A 625 -16.66 -27.36 1.67
CA LEU A 625 -17.56 -26.24 1.97
C LEU A 625 -17.48 -25.83 3.45
N GLN A 626 -17.49 -26.82 4.35
CA GLN A 626 -17.31 -26.59 5.79
C GLN A 626 -15.93 -25.98 6.08
N LYS A 627 -14.88 -26.49 5.43
CA LYS A 627 -13.51 -25.97 5.55
C LYS A 627 -13.44 -24.51 5.09
N ILE A 628 -14.09 -24.13 4.00
CA ILE A 628 -14.14 -22.75 3.50
C ILE A 628 -14.76 -21.83 4.56
N TYR A 629 -15.91 -22.18 5.13
CA TYR A 629 -16.57 -21.39 6.19
C TYR A 629 -15.68 -21.21 7.43
N LEU A 630 -15.06 -22.30 7.92
CA LEU A 630 -14.15 -22.23 9.07
C LEU A 630 -12.87 -21.44 8.76
N GLN A 631 -12.31 -21.60 7.56
CA GLN A 631 -11.14 -20.84 7.12
C GLN A 631 -11.46 -19.35 6.96
N SER A 632 -12.65 -18.97 6.52
CA SER A 632 -13.09 -17.57 6.46
C SER A 632 -13.09 -16.94 7.85
N HIS A 633 -13.66 -17.61 8.87
CA HIS A 633 -13.59 -17.13 10.26
C HIS A 633 -12.16 -16.98 10.76
N TYR A 634 -11.31 -17.98 10.47
CA TYR A 634 -9.90 -17.96 10.85
C TYR A 634 -9.14 -16.79 10.20
N PHE A 635 -9.29 -16.60 8.89
CA PHE A 635 -8.63 -15.51 8.17
C PHE A 635 -9.18 -14.14 8.54
N LEU A 636 -10.49 -14.01 8.80
CA LEU A 636 -11.08 -12.78 9.30
C LEU A 636 -10.44 -12.40 10.64
N LYS A 637 -10.37 -13.36 11.57
CA LYS A 637 -9.74 -13.14 12.88
C LYS A 637 -8.27 -12.75 12.72
N LEU A 638 -7.46 -13.53 11.98
CA LEU A 638 -6.05 -13.21 11.76
C LEU A 638 -5.84 -11.85 11.08
N GLY A 639 -6.70 -11.50 10.13
CA GLY A 639 -6.66 -10.22 9.45
C GLY A 639 -6.82 -9.05 10.41
N PHE A 640 -7.87 -9.08 11.24
CA PHE A 640 -8.08 -8.05 12.26
C PHE A 640 -7.06 -8.11 13.41
N ASP A 641 -6.56 -9.30 13.76
CA ASP A 641 -5.47 -9.53 14.72
C ASP A 641 -4.12 -9.00 14.20
N SER A 642 -3.96 -8.81 12.89
CA SER A 642 -2.75 -8.25 12.28
C SER A 642 -2.69 -6.72 12.29
N PHE A 643 -3.78 -6.03 12.65
CA PHE A 643 -3.75 -4.57 12.77
C PHE A 643 -2.95 -4.10 14.00
N PRO A 644 -2.17 -3.01 13.87
CA PRO A 644 -1.28 -2.52 14.93
C PRO A 644 -2.02 -1.99 16.16
N VAL A 645 -3.28 -1.55 15.99
CA VAL A 645 -4.13 -1.02 17.07
C VAL A 645 -5.45 -1.80 17.12
N LYS A 646 -5.83 -2.23 18.34
CA LYS A 646 -7.09 -2.94 18.63
C LYS A 646 -8.17 -2.00 19.15
N ASP A 647 -8.53 -1.00 18.37
CA ASP A 647 -9.58 -0.05 18.74
C ASP A 647 -11.00 -0.61 18.56
N GLU A 648 -11.97 0.06 19.18
CA GLU A 648 -13.40 -0.31 19.14
C GLU A 648 -13.98 -0.30 17.72
N LEU A 649 -13.44 0.53 16.84
CA LEU A 649 -13.90 0.62 15.46
C LEU A 649 -13.56 -0.65 14.67
N ASN A 650 -12.32 -1.11 14.75
CA ASN A 650 -11.91 -2.36 14.12
C ASN A 650 -12.62 -3.57 14.74
N LYS A 651 -12.87 -3.56 16.06
CA LYS A 651 -13.70 -4.58 16.71
C LYS A 651 -15.11 -4.59 16.12
N ARG A 652 -15.73 -3.41 15.96
CA ARG A 652 -17.07 -3.29 15.34
C ARG A 652 -17.09 -3.79 13.91
N TYR A 653 -16.09 -3.44 13.09
CA TYR A 653 -15.98 -3.95 11.72
C TYR A 653 -15.78 -5.46 11.69
N TYR A 654 -14.91 -6.01 12.53
CA TYR A 654 -14.75 -7.45 12.67
C TYR A 654 -16.10 -8.15 12.95
N GLU A 655 -16.89 -7.64 13.89
CA GLU A 655 -18.21 -8.21 14.20
C GLU A 655 -19.19 -8.07 13.03
N ILE A 656 -19.17 -6.96 12.28
CA ILE A 656 -20.00 -6.80 11.07
C ILE A 656 -19.61 -7.85 10.01
N PHE A 657 -18.32 -7.99 9.67
CA PHE A 657 -17.86 -8.99 8.69
C PHE A 657 -18.19 -10.41 9.13
N LYS A 658 -18.00 -10.70 10.42
CA LYS A 658 -18.33 -12.00 11.00
C LYS A 658 -19.83 -12.30 10.89
N ARG A 659 -20.68 -11.34 11.29
CA ARG A 659 -22.13 -11.46 11.17
C ARG A 659 -22.56 -11.74 9.73
N VAL A 660 -21.99 -11.03 8.77
CA VAL A 660 -22.28 -11.19 7.34
C VAL A 660 -21.90 -12.57 6.82
N LEU A 661 -20.76 -13.11 7.25
CA LEU A 661 -20.35 -14.49 6.97
C LEU A 661 -21.33 -15.49 7.58
N ASP A 662 -21.73 -15.29 8.83
CA ASP A 662 -22.65 -16.18 9.55
C ASP A 662 -24.07 -16.12 8.96
N GLU A 663 -24.57 -14.94 8.60
CA GLU A 663 -25.87 -14.77 7.92
C GLU A 663 -25.89 -15.49 6.56
N THR A 664 -24.79 -15.44 5.81
CA THR A 664 -24.68 -16.13 4.52
C THR A 664 -24.68 -17.64 4.72
N TRP A 665 -23.96 -18.13 5.73
CA TRP A 665 -23.96 -19.55 6.10
C TRP A 665 -25.35 -20.02 6.57
N ASN A 666 -26.00 -19.25 7.45
CA ASN A 666 -27.35 -19.54 7.94
C ASN A 666 -28.37 -19.52 6.81
N LYS A 667 -28.25 -18.58 5.85
CA LYS A 667 -29.08 -18.54 4.65
C LYS A 667 -28.93 -19.81 3.82
N LEU A 668 -27.69 -20.27 3.59
CA LEU A 668 -27.43 -21.54 2.93
C LEU A 668 -28.13 -22.71 3.65
N GLN A 669 -28.02 -22.77 4.98
CA GLN A 669 -28.68 -23.80 5.79
C GLN A 669 -30.21 -23.73 5.73
N SER A 670 -30.79 -22.53 5.71
CA SER A 670 -32.24 -22.30 5.67
C SER A 670 -32.90 -22.91 4.43
N PHE A 671 -32.17 -23.06 3.32
CA PHE A 671 -32.69 -23.73 2.12
C PHE A 671 -33.04 -25.20 2.35
N ALA A 672 -32.45 -25.85 3.37
CA ALA A 672 -32.77 -27.21 3.78
C ALA A 672 -33.98 -27.31 4.73
N GLU A 673 -34.36 -26.21 5.39
CA GLU A 673 -35.39 -26.18 6.43
C GLU A 673 -36.80 -25.92 5.87
N VAL A 674 -36.91 -25.25 4.73
CA VAL A 674 -38.21 -24.96 4.09
C VAL A 674 -38.73 -26.19 3.36
N ASN A 675 -39.43 -27.04 4.11
CA ASN A 675 -40.51 -27.92 3.66
C ASN A 675 -41.65 -27.79 4.68
N GLY A 676 -42.43 -26.73 4.59
CA GLY A 676 -43.70 -26.58 5.28
C GLY A 676 -44.79 -26.36 4.24
N ASP A 677 -45.63 -27.38 4.05
CA ASP A 677 -46.90 -27.40 3.31
C ASP A 677 -47.16 -26.23 2.36
N VAL A 678 -46.93 -26.46 1.06
CA VAL A 678 -47.65 -25.71 0.03
C VAL A 678 -49.13 -25.99 0.26
N LYS A 679 -49.82 -25.08 0.97
CA LYS A 679 -51.27 -25.02 0.91
C LYS A 679 -51.60 -24.79 -0.56
N GLU A 680 -52.26 -25.78 -1.16
CA GLU A 680 -52.97 -25.58 -2.42
C GLU A 680 -53.92 -24.40 -2.23
N GLU A 681 -53.54 -23.22 -2.72
CA GLU A 681 -54.51 -22.15 -2.93
C GLU A 681 -55.47 -22.66 -4.00
N LYS A 682 -56.69 -22.97 -3.57
CA LYS A 682 -57.79 -23.20 -4.51
C LYS A 682 -58.00 -21.91 -5.31
N PRO A 683 -58.16 -22.00 -6.64
CA PRO A 683 -58.44 -20.83 -7.45
C PRO A 683 -59.82 -20.26 -7.06
N GLU A 684 -59.87 -18.95 -6.82
CA GLU A 684 -61.09 -18.14 -6.90
C GLU A 684 -61.33 -17.66 -8.33
#